data_AF-A0AAU4WRM8-F1
#
_entry.id   AF-A0AAU4WRM8-F1
#
_cell.length_a   1.000
_cell.length_b   1.000
_cell.length_c   1.000
_cell.angle_alpha   90.00
_cell.angle_beta   90.00
_cell.angle_gamma   90.00
#
_symmetry.space_group_name_H-M   'P 1'
#
loop_
_entity.id
_entity.type
_entity.pdbx_description
1 polymer ?
#
loop_
_entity_poly.entity_id
_entity_poly.type
_entity_poly.pdbx_seq_one_letter_code
_entity_poly.pdbx_strand_id
1 'polypeptide(L)'
;MVSLLALAAPATPASADPVPVNAKPAVVPALQKWQGRTGSFELRRHSRIVFAGAHRDRLRDQLATLPVEIEQVTGRKPTLSPRHPQSGDIVLSIDPTVPEGVDSARFKEEGYTFTVSGENVRITAPTTKGVYYGTRTLLQILLLDDGRDSVPVGTAVDWPNYKVRGFTLDVGRRFFTADFIRDYIRLMGWFKLNEFQIHLNDNGFKGDRPWSEAQAGFRLKTDNPALSGLASKDGAYDRHDWDSFEDTAAANGVTLVPEFDAPAHSLAFIRFKPSLGLNNGDSDHLDLSKPETTAFMKSVFDEFTPWFRGPDVHFGADEYRSDKPRYKTYFNDIAAHIRTLGKHPRAWGSLSLMTSDTEGFDRDVTLNSWNNSWYGPQAAKKDGYSFINTNDALLYIVPFASYYHGHGLDGTYLYDNWEPNVFPDGQSVAPKDPKLLGAMSSVWNDLTNSSYTELDVHKLVEPTFGVLAQKMWSGANSGVPYSDFMSTVRKLGVGTGLTEVATTLATPANSELSAGQPASASAGTADAAFDGVSTTKWQSGPGDHAWLRVDLGRPRIVTKADLDWAPAHGRDYAIQVSGDGTTWTTVARRTDRASAGSDTLTFEPVTARYVRLVGTEAARKQDGFALWSMRVFDAADLALHRPTTASSSEVPSLGPENATDGDPASRWASAYRDGEWIQVDLGQVQPVRRVLLDWETASGKDYDIQVSDDGTNWKTAAAVRDKPAGARVDDLTFAPVSGRYIRMQGIKRTSSFGYSLRRLEVRAASPATNLLRR
;
A
#
# COMPACT_ATOMS: atom_id res chain seq x y z
N MET A 1 -62.09 17.32 -58.99
CA MET A 1 -61.98 16.03 -58.26
C MET A 1 -60.72 15.37 -58.81
N VAL A 2 -59.64 15.11 -58.08
CA VAL A 2 -59.47 14.60 -56.71
C VAL A 2 -58.11 15.11 -56.18
N SER A 3 -58.05 15.64 -54.96
CA SER A 3 -56.80 15.93 -54.24
C SER A 3 -56.22 14.62 -53.71
N LEU A 4 -54.96 14.31 -54.03
CA LEU A 4 -54.21 13.24 -53.36
C LEU A 4 -53.64 13.76 -52.04
N LEU A 5 -54.12 13.21 -50.91
CA LEU A 5 -53.44 13.26 -49.62
C LEU A 5 -52.34 12.19 -49.59
N ALA A 6 -51.10 12.62 -49.34
CA ALA A 6 -50.01 11.72 -48.95
C ALA A 6 -50.10 11.45 -47.44
N LEU A 7 -50.28 10.18 -47.05
CA LEU A 7 -50.14 9.74 -45.66
C LEU A 7 -48.65 9.61 -45.31
N ALA A 8 -48.20 10.34 -44.28
CA ALA A 8 -46.90 10.14 -43.65
C ALA A 8 -46.96 8.92 -42.71
N ALA A 9 -45.95 8.04 -42.81
CA ALA A 9 -45.76 6.93 -41.89
C ALA A 9 -45.30 7.44 -40.49
N PRO A 10 -45.69 6.78 -39.39
CA PRO A 10 -45.30 7.21 -38.05
C PRO A 10 -43.81 6.94 -37.82
N ALA A 11 -43.10 7.92 -37.27
CA ALA A 11 -41.71 7.76 -36.84
C ALA A 11 -41.62 6.75 -35.69
N THR A 12 -40.72 5.77 -35.84
CA THR A 12 -40.31 4.87 -34.76
C THR A 12 -39.70 5.68 -33.61
N PRO A 13 -40.09 5.47 -32.35
CA PRO A 13 -39.50 6.19 -31.23
C PRO A 13 -38.02 5.84 -31.12
N ALA A 14 -37.18 6.87 -30.97
CA ALA A 14 -35.76 6.69 -30.72
C ALA A 14 -35.56 5.82 -29.48
N SER A 15 -34.77 4.76 -29.62
CA SER A 15 -34.25 3.96 -28.50
C SER A 15 -33.56 4.91 -27.53
N ALA A 16 -34.09 5.07 -26.32
CA ALA A 16 -33.39 5.79 -25.27
C ALA A 16 -32.03 5.12 -25.02
N ASP A 17 -30.96 5.91 -24.96
CA ASP A 17 -29.65 5.40 -24.57
C ASP A 17 -29.75 4.69 -23.22
N PRO A 18 -29.12 3.51 -23.04
CA PRO A 18 -29.20 2.78 -21.79
C PRO A 18 -28.65 3.64 -20.63
N VAL A 19 -29.44 3.74 -19.55
CA VAL A 19 -29.06 4.49 -18.35
C VAL A 19 -27.73 3.94 -17.81
N PRO A 20 -26.69 4.77 -17.61
CA PRO A 20 -25.40 4.33 -17.10
C PRO A 20 -25.56 3.64 -15.74
N VAL A 21 -25.04 2.42 -15.60
CA VAL A 21 -24.97 1.70 -14.32
C VAL A 21 -23.61 1.91 -13.67
N ASN A 22 -23.55 1.75 -12.34
CA ASN A 22 -22.30 1.91 -11.59
C ASN A 22 -21.22 0.92 -12.04
N ALA A 23 -20.02 1.44 -12.28
CA ALA A 23 -18.83 0.63 -12.54
C ALA A 23 -18.47 -0.25 -11.33
N LYS A 24 -17.64 -1.26 -11.58
CA LYS A 24 -17.08 -2.12 -10.52
C LYS A 24 -16.21 -1.27 -9.56
N PRO A 25 -16.45 -1.33 -8.24
CA PRO A 25 -15.62 -0.59 -7.29
C PRO A 25 -14.16 -1.04 -7.33
N ALA A 26 -13.24 -0.07 -7.23
CA ALA A 26 -11.80 -0.29 -7.25
C ALA A 26 -11.30 -0.74 -5.86
N VAL A 27 -11.49 -2.01 -5.53
CA VAL A 27 -11.02 -2.62 -4.26
C VAL A 27 -9.85 -3.57 -4.52
N VAL A 28 -9.06 -3.84 -3.47
CA VAL A 28 -7.92 -4.77 -3.50
C VAL A 28 -8.10 -5.82 -2.38
N PRO A 29 -8.23 -7.11 -2.72
CA PRO A 29 -8.34 -7.68 -4.07
C PRO A 29 -9.61 -7.26 -4.81
N ALA A 30 -9.55 -7.21 -6.14
CA ALA A 30 -10.66 -6.86 -7.00
C ALA A 30 -11.75 -7.95 -6.98
N LEU A 31 -13.02 -7.53 -6.91
CA LEU A 31 -14.17 -8.43 -6.80
C LEU A 31 -14.27 -9.41 -7.96
N GLN A 32 -14.46 -10.71 -7.70
CA GLN A 32 -14.65 -11.71 -8.77
C GLN A 32 -15.81 -11.36 -9.71
N LYS A 33 -16.96 -10.96 -9.16
CA LYS A 33 -18.16 -10.56 -9.92
C LYS A 33 -18.72 -9.24 -9.40
N TRP A 34 -19.19 -8.39 -10.32
CA TRP A 34 -19.93 -7.16 -10.02
C TRP A 34 -21.07 -6.97 -11.01
N GLN A 35 -22.26 -6.67 -10.50
CA GLN A 35 -23.40 -6.21 -11.26
C GLN A 35 -23.82 -4.82 -10.77
N GLY A 36 -23.45 -3.79 -11.52
CA GLY A 36 -23.81 -2.41 -11.23
C GLY A 36 -25.30 -2.12 -11.43
N ARG A 37 -25.81 -1.20 -10.62
CA ARG A 37 -27.13 -0.58 -10.78
C ARG A 37 -26.98 0.94 -10.70
N THR A 38 -28.07 1.68 -10.74
CA THR A 38 -28.08 3.15 -10.65
C THR A 38 -28.21 3.62 -9.20
N GLY A 39 -27.50 4.70 -8.85
CA GLY A 39 -27.61 5.38 -7.55
C GLY A 39 -26.54 4.99 -6.53
N SER A 40 -26.62 5.56 -5.33
CA SER A 40 -25.72 5.28 -4.21
C SER A 40 -26.50 4.94 -2.93
N PHE A 41 -25.85 4.19 -2.05
CA PHE A 41 -26.15 4.17 -0.62
C PHE A 41 -25.30 5.25 0.06
N GLU A 42 -25.86 5.95 1.03
CA GLU A 42 -25.16 6.96 1.83
C GLU A 42 -25.09 6.55 3.30
N LEU A 43 -23.88 6.46 3.86
CA LEU A 43 -23.64 6.18 5.26
C LEU A 43 -24.00 7.40 6.12
N ARG A 44 -25.08 7.36 6.87
CA ARG A 44 -25.60 8.51 7.62
C ARG A 44 -25.06 8.56 9.05
N ARG A 45 -25.19 9.73 9.71
CA ARG A 45 -24.86 9.91 11.13
C ARG A 45 -25.54 8.90 12.06
N HIS A 46 -26.75 8.47 11.72
CA HIS A 46 -27.56 7.52 12.51
C HIS A 46 -27.61 6.12 11.88
N SER A 47 -26.72 5.82 10.93
CA SER A 47 -26.56 4.48 10.42
C SER A 47 -26.22 3.51 11.54
N ARG A 48 -26.71 2.27 11.39
CA ARG A 48 -26.48 1.20 12.36
C ARG A 48 -25.84 0.02 11.67
N ILE A 49 -25.17 -0.81 12.45
CA ILE A 49 -24.74 -2.14 12.04
C ILE A 49 -25.72 -3.12 12.66
N VAL A 50 -26.44 -3.84 11.80
CA VAL A 50 -27.45 -4.81 12.19
C VAL A 50 -26.94 -6.21 11.89
N PHE A 51 -26.78 -7.03 12.94
CA PHE A 51 -26.48 -8.44 12.80
C PHE A 51 -27.78 -9.24 12.67
N ALA A 52 -28.03 -9.79 11.49
CA ALA A 52 -29.24 -10.53 11.17
C ALA A 52 -29.04 -12.05 11.21
N GLY A 53 -30.12 -12.80 11.42
CA GLY A 53 -30.13 -14.26 11.44
C GLY A 53 -29.75 -14.90 12.78
N ALA A 54 -29.69 -16.23 12.80
CA ALA A 54 -29.50 -17.03 14.01
C ALA A 54 -28.10 -16.89 14.65
N HIS A 55 -27.10 -16.47 13.88
CA HIS A 55 -25.70 -16.39 14.33
C HIS A 55 -25.23 -14.97 14.67
N ARG A 56 -26.16 -14.08 15.00
CA ARG A 56 -25.89 -12.65 15.25
C ARG A 56 -24.90 -12.38 16.38
N ASP A 57 -24.93 -13.16 17.47
CA ASP A 57 -24.06 -12.93 18.63
C ASP A 57 -22.59 -13.27 18.29
N ARG A 58 -22.38 -14.41 17.62
CA ARG A 58 -21.05 -14.80 17.11
C ARG A 58 -20.48 -13.75 16.15
N LEU A 59 -21.29 -13.21 15.24
CA LEU A 59 -20.85 -12.13 14.35
C LEU A 59 -20.53 -10.85 15.10
N ARG A 60 -21.36 -10.48 16.08
CA ARG A 60 -21.15 -9.29 16.91
C ARG A 60 -19.81 -9.35 17.63
N ASP A 61 -19.51 -10.48 18.25
CA ASP A 61 -18.29 -10.63 19.04
C ASP A 61 -17.05 -10.58 18.13
N GLN A 62 -17.11 -11.22 16.95
CA GLN A 62 -16.02 -11.19 15.96
C GLN A 62 -15.78 -9.80 15.36
N LEU A 63 -16.84 -9.03 15.14
CA LEU A 63 -16.81 -7.74 14.44
C LEU A 63 -17.06 -6.57 15.39
N ALA A 64 -16.72 -6.74 16.67
CA ALA A 64 -16.94 -5.73 17.70
C ALA A 64 -16.19 -4.41 17.42
N THR A 65 -15.09 -4.47 16.67
CA THR A 65 -14.27 -3.32 16.28
C THR A 65 -14.81 -2.58 15.05
N LEU A 66 -15.74 -3.16 14.28
CA LEU A 66 -16.19 -2.59 13.01
C LEU A 66 -16.75 -1.15 13.12
N PRO A 67 -17.51 -0.77 14.17
CA PRO A 67 -17.89 0.63 14.38
C PRO A 67 -16.70 1.59 14.47
N VAL A 68 -15.61 1.17 15.13
CA VAL A 68 -14.38 1.95 15.27
C VAL A 68 -13.65 2.01 13.93
N GLU A 69 -13.60 0.92 13.18
CA GLU A 69 -12.99 0.91 11.85
C GLU A 69 -13.72 1.82 10.86
N ILE A 70 -15.04 1.80 10.86
CA ILE A 70 -15.85 2.74 10.05
C ILE A 70 -15.61 4.17 10.51
N GLU A 71 -15.47 4.42 11.82
CA GLU A 71 -15.11 5.75 12.35
C GLU A 71 -13.70 6.18 11.92
N GLN A 72 -12.72 5.27 11.84
CA GLN A 72 -11.39 5.63 11.34
C GLN A 72 -11.38 5.89 9.84
N VAL A 73 -12.26 5.26 9.05
CA VAL A 73 -12.35 5.51 7.61
C VAL A 73 -13.19 6.75 7.30
N THR A 74 -14.31 6.94 8.00
CA THR A 74 -15.36 7.90 7.62
C THR A 74 -15.54 9.04 8.63
N GLY A 75 -15.01 8.87 9.84
CA GLY A 75 -15.32 9.64 11.05
C GLY A 75 -16.79 9.59 11.49
N ARG A 76 -17.58 8.68 10.92
CA ARG A 76 -18.94 8.36 11.36
C ARG A 76 -18.85 7.06 12.13
N LYS A 77 -19.50 7.00 13.30
CA LYS A 77 -19.49 5.81 14.16
C LYS A 77 -20.89 5.19 14.21
N PRO A 78 -21.21 4.22 13.33
CA PRO A 78 -22.46 3.50 13.41
C PRO A 78 -22.61 2.80 14.76
N THR A 79 -23.85 2.72 15.26
CA THR A 79 -24.14 1.96 16.47
C THR A 79 -24.46 0.51 16.13
N LEU A 80 -24.08 -0.43 17.00
CA LEU A 80 -24.54 -1.81 16.89
C LEU A 80 -26.03 -1.86 17.28
N SER A 81 -26.87 -2.48 16.46
CA SER A 81 -28.29 -2.59 16.73
C SER A 81 -28.79 -4.03 16.63
N PRO A 82 -29.46 -4.56 17.66
CA PRO A 82 -30.10 -5.88 17.61
C PRO A 82 -31.49 -5.84 16.94
N ARG A 83 -31.95 -4.66 16.48
CA ARG A 83 -33.27 -4.45 15.90
C ARG A 83 -33.30 -4.84 14.42
N HIS A 84 -34.50 -4.90 13.84
CA HIS A 84 -34.66 -5.13 12.40
C HIS A 84 -33.97 -4.04 11.56
N PRO A 85 -33.41 -4.41 10.39
CA PRO A 85 -32.84 -3.45 9.44
C PRO A 85 -33.84 -2.36 9.04
N GLN A 86 -33.34 -1.15 8.85
CA GLN A 86 -34.05 -0.01 8.27
C GLN A 86 -33.17 0.69 7.24
N SER A 87 -33.75 1.62 6.47
CA SER A 87 -32.99 2.45 5.54
C SER A 87 -31.86 3.21 6.25
N GLY A 88 -30.65 3.13 5.68
CA GLY A 88 -29.41 3.66 6.23
C GLY A 88 -28.57 2.63 6.99
N ASP A 89 -29.03 1.38 7.17
CA ASP A 89 -28.24 0.38 7.91
C ASP A 89 -27.29 -0.44 7.04
N ILE A 90 -26.18 -0.82 7.67
CA ILE A 90 -25.31 -1.91 7.22
C ILE A 90 -25.82 -3.20 7.87
N VAL A 91 -26.12 -4.21 7.07
CA VAL A 91 -26.72 -5.47 7.50
C VAL A 91 -25.72 -6.60 7.27
N LEU A 92 -25.37 -7.31 8.34
CA LEU A 92 -24.41 -8.41 8.33
C LEU A 92 -25.12 -9.70 8.71
N SER A 93 -24.94 -10.77 7.93
CA SER A 93 -25.56 -12.07 8.24
C SER A 93 -24.70 -13.25 7.83
N ILE A 94 -24.80 -14.33 8.63
CA ILE A 94 -24.33 -15.65 8.22
C ILE A 94 -25.47 -16.35 7.48
N ASP A 95 -25.20 -16.77 6.24
CA ASP A 95 -26.08 -17.57 5.41
C ASP A 95 -25.25 -18.61 4.65
N PRO A 96 -25.48 -19.92 4.84
CA PRO A 96 -24.73 -20.96 4.18
C PRO A 96 -25.05 -21.10 2.68
N THR A 97 -26.01 -20.33 2.15
CA THR A 97 -26.39 -20.36 0.74
C THR A 97 -25.22 -19.96 -0.15
N VAL A 98 -24.98 -20.78 -1.17
CA VAL A 98 -23.90 -20.58 -2.14
C VAL A 98 -24.50 -20.06 -3.45
N PRO A 99 -24.08 -18.90 -3.97
CA PRO A 99 -24.53 -18.38 -5.26
C PRO A 99 -24.15 -19.31 -6.42
N GLU A 100 -24.91 -19.26 -7.51
CA GLU A 100 -24.61 -20.05 -8.70
C GLU A 100 -23.33 -19.58 -9.43
N GLY A 101 -22.64 -20.54 -10.06
CA GLY A 101 -21.46 -20.28 -10.88
C GLY A 101 -20.24 -19.77 -10.11
N VAL A 102 -20.10 -20.15 -8.83
CA VAL A 102 -18.90 -19.90 -8.00
C VAL A 102 -18.20 -21.23 -7.68
N ASP A 103 -16.94 -21.17 -7.24
CA ASP A 103 -16.32 -22.33 -6.60
C ASP A 103 -16.98 -22.58 -5.25
N SER A 104 -17.84 -23.60 -5.17
CA SER A 104 -18.61 -23.85 -3.96
C SER A 104 -17.74 -24.17 -2.74
N ALA A 105 -16.58 -24.80 -2.91
CA ALA A 105 -15.73 -25.16 -1.78
C ALA A 105 -15.07 -23.91 -1.20
N ARG A 106 -14.47 -23.08 -2.06
CA ARG A 106 -13.83 -21.83 -1.64
C ARG A 106 -14.84 -20.80 -1.11
N PHE A 107 -16.00 -20.68 -1.77
CA PHE A 107 -17.04 -19.76 -1.32
C PHE A 107 -17.58 -20.13 0.07
N LYS A 108 -17.76 -21.42 0.37
CA LYS A 108 -18.20 -21.90 1.69
C LYS A 108 -17.23 -21.56 2.82
N GLU A 109 -15.94 -21.39 2.54
CA GLU A 109 -14.94 -21.07 3.55
C GLU A 109 -14.80 -19.56 3.75
N GLU A 110 -14.68 -18.79 2.65
CA GLU A 110 -14.22 -17.39 2.69
C GLU A 110 -15.00 -16.45 1.77
N GLY A 111 -15.95 -16.97 0.97
CA GLY A 111 -16.72 -16.16 0.02
C GLY A 111 -17.82 -15.33 0.68
N TYR A 112 -18.22 -14.27 0.01
CA TYR A 112 -19.29 -13.39 0.46
C TYR A 112 -20.08 -12.78 -0.70
N THR A 113 -21.31 -12.40 -0.40
CA THR A 113 -22.16 -11.55 -1.25
C THR A 113 -22.25 -10.16 -0.63
N PHE A 114 -22.02 -9.14 -1.44
CA PHE A 114 -22.07 -7.73 -1.06
C PHE A 114 -23.13 -7.03 -1.91
N THR A 115 -24.29 -6.72 -1.32
CA THR A 115 -25.42 -6.12 -2.02
C THR A 115 -25.67 -4.73 -1.50
N VAL A 116 -25.75 -3.75 -2.40
CA VAL A 116 -26.03 -2.36 -2.07
C VAL A 116 -27.32 -1.96 -2.78
N SER A 117 -28.29 -1.51 -2.00
CA SER A 117 -29.48 -0.81 -2.48
C SER A 117 -29.38 0.67 -2.08
N GLY A 118 -30.29 1.51 -2.58
CA GLY A 118 -30.40 2.89 -2.08
C GLY A 118 -30.81 2.98 -0.59
N GLU A 119 -31.20 1.86 0.02
CA GLU A 119 -31.61 1.80 1.42
C GLU A 119 -30.54 1.18 2.32
N ASN A 120 -29.82 0.14 1.87
CA ASN A 120 -28.97 -0.66 2.75
C ASN A 120 -27.73 -1.19 2.03
N VAL A 121 -26.66 -1.39 2.80
CA VAL A 121 -25.56 -2.30 2.45
C VAL A 121 -25.82 -3.62 3.17
N ARG A 122 -25.85 -4.73 2.44
CA ARG A 122 -25.98 -6.08 3.00
C ARG A 122 -24.76 -6.93 2.63
N ILE A 123 -24.12 -7.47 3.66
CA ILE A 123 -22.99 -8.40 3.52
C ILE A 123 -23.42 -9.74 4.10
N THR A 124 -23.34 -10.78 3.28
CA THR A 124 -23.81 -12.12 3.65
C THR A 124 -22.79 -13.17 3.23
N ALA A 125 -22.47 -14.10 4.12
CA ALA A 125 -21.49 -15.14 3.86
C ALA A 125 -21.76 -16.41 4.68
N PRO A 126 -21.24 -17.59 4.26
CA PRO A 126 -21.36 -18.83 5.02
C PRO A 126 -20.60 -18.83 6.36
N THR A 127 -19.59 -17.98 6.50
CA THR A 127 -18.72 -17.92 7.69
C THR A 127 -18.54 -16.50 8.20
N THR A 128 -18.14 -16.36 9.47
CA THR A 128 -17.74 -15.07 10.04
C THR A 128 -16.56 -14.46 9.29
N LYS A 129 -15.62 -15.29 8.80
CA LYS A 129 -14.47 -14.87 7.99
C LYS A 129 -14.91 -14.26 6.65
N GLY A 130 -15.86 -14.88 5.96
CA GLY A 130 -16.44 -14.31 4.73
C GLY A 130 -17.16 -12.98 4.98
N VAL A 131 -17.93 -12.86 6.08
CA VAL A 131 -18.54 -11.58 6.45
C VAL A 131 -17.47 -10.52 6.71
N TYR A 132 -16.41 -10.87 7.47
CA TYR A 132 -15.28 -9.97 7.73
C TYR A 132 -14.65 -9.47 6.42
N TYR A 133 -14.35 -10.35 5.45
CA TYR A 133 -13.82 -9.96 4.14
C TYR A 133 -14.76 -9.05 3.35
N GLY A 134 -16.07 -9.25 3.45
CA GLY A 134 -17.04 -8.31 2.91
C GLY A 134 -16.98 -6.93 3.57
N THR A 135 -16.68 -6.84 4.87
CA THR A 135 -16.49 -5.53 5.54
C THR A 135 -15.21 -4.83 5.09
N ARG A 136 -14.14 -5.58 4.74
CA ARG A 136 -12.94 -4.99 4.13
C ARG A 136 -13.28 -4.29 2.83
N THR A 137 -14.07 -4.94 1.99
CA THR A 137 -14.59 -4.35 0.75
C THR A 137 -15.41 -3.09 1.01
N LEU A 138 -16.32 -3.09 2.00
CA LEU A 138 -17.07 -1.89 2.39
C LEU A 138 -16.13 -0.73 2.76
N LEU A 139 -15.16 -0.99 3.64
CA LEU A 139 -14.25 0.02 4.16
C LEU A 139 -13.35 0.57 3.05
N GLN A 140 -12.86 -0.26 2.14
CA GLN A 140 -12.07 0.21 1.00
C GLN A 140 -12.89 1.09 0.05
N ILE A 141 -14.16 0.74 -0.22
CA ILE A 141 -15.04 1.57 -1.04
C ILE A 141 -15.25 2.93 -0.39
N LEU A 142 -15.59 2.95 0.91
CA LEU A 142 -15.78 4.19 1.67
C LEU A 142 -14.48 5.01 1.75
N LEU A 143 -13.32 4.36 1.88
CA LEU A 143 -12.04 5.06 1.96
C LEU A 143 -11.66 5.75 0.64
N LEU A 144 -12.06 5.16 -0.49
CA LEU A 144 -11.77 5.67 -1.83
C LEU A 144 -12.80 6.67 -2.35
N ASP A 145 -13.90 6.83 -1.63
CA ASP A 145 -14.92 7.86 -1.90
C ASP A 145 -14.51 9.19 -1.28
N ASP A 146 -14.59 10.29 -2.04
CA ASP A 146 -14.15 11.63 -1.59
C ASP A 146 -14.99 12.14 -0.40
N GLY A 147 -16.25 11.72 -0.27
CA GLY A 147 -17.14 12.04 0.85
C GLY A 147 -17.03 11.08 2.04
N ARG A 148 -16.38 9.93 1.83
CA ARG A 148 -16.25 8.80 2.74
C ARG A 148 -17.58 8.31 3.28
N ASP A 149 -18.60 8.35 2.44
CA ASP A 149 -19.95 7.98 2.82
C ASP A 149 -20.77 7.32 1.73
N SER A 150 -20.34 7.43 0.48
CA SER A 150 -21.06 6.86 -0.63
C SER A 150 -20.59 5.43 -0.95
N VAL A 151 -21.55 4.55 -1.21
CA VAL A 151 -21.30 3.20 -1.74
C VAL A 151 -22.16 3.00 -2.98
N PRO A 152 -21.60 2.65 -4.15
CA PRO A 152 -22.38 2.50 -5.37
C PRO A 152 -23.37 1.33 -5.26
N VAL A 153 -24.61 1.57 -5.68
CA VAL A 153 -25.65 0.52 -5.76
C VAL A 153 -25.24 -0.54 -6.77
N GLY A 154 -25.34 -1.81 -6.36
CA GLY A 154 -24.98 -2.97 -7.16
C GLY A 154 -24.84 -4.23 -6.30
N THR A 155 -24.39 -5.32 -6.91
CA THR A 155 -24.18 -6.60 -6.22
C THR A 155 -22.85 -7.20 -6.61
N ALA A 156 -22.03 -7.53 -5.63
CA ALA A 156 -20.82 -8.33 -5.79
C ALA A 156 -20.99 -9.74 -5.22
N VAL A 157 -20.34 -10.70 -5.87
CA VAL A 157 -20.13 -12.04 -5.36
C VAL A 157 -18.64 -12.31 -5.46
N ASP A 158 -17.98 -12.56 -4.34
CA ASP A 158 -16.52 -12.59 -4.27
C ASP A 158 -16.01 -13.74 -3.39
N TRP A 159 -14.91 -14.37 -3.82
CA TRP A 159 -14.27 -15.51 -3.17
C TRP A 159 -12.82 -15.68 -3.66
N PRO A 160 -11.94 -16.30 -2.87
CA PRO A 160 -10.58 -16.60 -3.30
C PRO A 160 -10.53 -17.88 -4.15
N ASN A 161 -9.67 -17.90 -5.17
CA ASN A 161 -9.36 -19.08 -5.97
C ASN A 161 -8.30 -19.98 -5.30
N TYR A 162 -7.50 -19.44 -4.37
CA TYR A 162 -6.50 -20.20 -3.61
C TYR A 162 -6.81 -20.21 -2.11
N LYS A 163 -6.61 -21.36 -1.48
CA LYS A 163 -6.85 -21.57 -0.04
C LYS A 163 -5.86 -20.81 0.81
N VAL A 164 -4.57 -20.85 0.45
CA VAL A 164 -3.47 -20.25 1.21
C VAL A 164 -3.01 -18.97 0.53
N ARG A 165 -3.05 -17.87 1.27
CA ARG A 165 -2.58 -16.54 0.83
C ARG A 165 -1.71 -15.99 1.96
N GLY A 166 -0.48 -16.45 1.96
CA GLY A 166 0.36 -16.44 3.15
C GLY A 166 1.46 -15.39 3.16
N PHE A 167 1.97 -15.13 4.35
CA PHE A 167 3.22 -14.38 4.57
C PHE A 167 4.04 -15.06 5.67
N THR A 168 5.36 -15.12 5.52
CA THR A 168 6.31 -15.61 6.53
C THR A 168 7.19 -14.48 7.02
N LEU A 169 7.36 -14.38 8.34
CA LEU A 169 8.33 -13.47 8.95
C LEU A 169 9.31 -14.23 9.85
N ASP A 170 10.59 -14.12 9.53
CA ASP A 170 11.70 -14.57 10.37
C ASP A 170 11.84 -13.68 11.60
N VAL A 171 11.21 -14.10 12.70
CA VAL A 171 11.42 -13.46 14.00
C VAL A 171 12.53 -14.15 14.81
N GLY A 172 12.99 -15.34 14.39
CA GLY A 172 14.06 -16.11 15.01
C GLY A 172 15.37 -15.35 14.98
N ARG A 173 15.85 -14.97 13.79
CA ARG A 173 17.10 -14.21 13.64
C ARG A 173 17.01 -12.77 14.16
N ARG A 174 15.83 -12.16 14.11
CA ARG A 174 15.61 -10.78 14.55
C ARG A 174 14.29 -10.61 15.28
N PHE A 175 14.33 -10.08 16.50
CA PHE A 175 13.11 -9.83 17.27
C PHE A 175 12.29 -8.70 16.64
N PHE A 176 10.98 -8.92 16.55
CA PHE A 176 9.98 -7.90 16.25
C PHE A 176 9.07 -7.71 17.46
N THR A 177 8.61 -6.50 17.69
CA THR A 177 7.76 -6.16 18.81
C THR A 177 6.38 -6.79 18.65
N ALA A 178 5.73 -7.07 19.78
CA ALA A 178 4.36 -7.61 19.77
C ALA A 178 3.36 -6.67 19.06
N ASP A 179 3.57 -5.35 19.12
CA ASP A 179 2.78 -4.37 18.38
C ASP A 179 2.93 -4.54 16.87
N PHE A 180 4.16 -4.67 16.38
CA PHE A 180 4.42 -4.89 14.95
C PHE A 180 3.78 -6.19 14.43
N ILE A 181 3.85 -7.27 15.20
CA ILE A 181 3.18 -8.55 14.86
C ILE A 181 1.66 -8.35 14.72
N ARG A 182 1.03 -7.65 15.67
CA ARG A 182 -0.41 -7.35 15.61
C ARG A 182 -0.76 -6.46 14.41
N ASP A 183 0.07 -5.48 14.09
CA ASP A 183 -0.13 -4.61 12.93
C ASP A 183 -0.03 -5.37 11.60
N TYR A 184 0.92 -6.30 11.47
CA TYR A 184 1.02 -7.14 10.29
C TYR A 184 -0.19 -8.07 10.13
N ILE A 185 -0.73 -8.60 11.23
CA ILE A 185 -1.98 -9.37 11.20
C ILE A 185 -3.15 -8.51 10.68
N ARG A 186 -3.27 -7.26 11.13
CA ARG A 186 -4.30 -6.32 10.64
C ARG A 186 -4.11 -6.00 9.17
N LEU A 187 -2.88 -5.73 8.74
CA LEU A 187 -2.50 -5.46 7.35
C LEU A 187 -2.85 -6.64 6.43
N MET A 188 -2.57 -7.87 6.87
CA MET A 188 -2.96 -9.08 6.16
C MET A 188 -4.47 -9.19 6.01
N GLY A 189 -5.21 -9.00 7.10
CA GLY A 189 -6.66 -9.00 7.08
C GLY A 189 -7.26 -7.92 6.16
N TRP A 190 -6.67 -6.72 6.13
CA TRP A 190 -7.08 -5.61 5.25
C TRP A 190 -7.07 -5.99 3.77
N PHE A 191 -6.04 -6.72 3.35
CA PHE A 191 -5.87 -7.22 1.99
C PHE A 191 -6.36 -8.67 1.79
N LYS A 192 -7.07 -9.25 2.76
CA LYS A 192 -7.61 -10.61 2.71
C LYS A 192 -6.57 -11.73 2.53
N LEU A 193 -5.32 -11.48 2.93
CA LEU A 193 -4.32 -12.52 3.21
C LEU A 193 -4.70 -13.23 4.50
N ASN A 194 -4.44 -14.54 4.60
CA ASN A 194 -5.12 -15.37 5.60
C ASN A 194 -4.22 -16.28 6.45
N GLU A 195 -2.94 -16.45 6.11
CA GLU A 195 -2.04 -17.29 6.91
C GLU A 195 -0.72 -16.58 7.20
N PHE A 196 -0.41 -16.36 8.48
CA PHE A 196 0.83 -15.74 8.92
C PHE A 196 1.75 -16.79 9.56
N GLN A 197 2.81 -17.18 8.85
CA GLN A 197 3.83 -18.07 9.37
C GLN A 197 4.85 -17.27 10.19
N ILE A 198 4.98 -17.60 11.47
CA ILE A 198 5.91 -16.94 12.38
C ILE A 198 7.05 -17.92 12.67
N HIS A 199 8.23 -17.60 12.15
CA HIS A 199 9.42 -18.44 12.28
C HIS A 199 10.16 -18.12 13.59
N LEU A 200 9.98 -18.98 14.60
CA LEU A 200 10.24 -18.64 16.01
C LEU A 200 11.66 -18.96 16.49
N ASN A 201 12.45 -19.71 15.72
CA ASN A 201 13.85 -19.96 16.04
C ASN A 201 14.71 -20.07 14.79
N ASP A 202 15.93 -19.54 14.87
CA ASP A 202 16.96 -19.74 13.86
C ASP A 202 18.31 -19.20 14.38
N ASN A 203 19.32 -19.16 13.51
CA ASN A 203 20.62 -18.59 13.72
C ASN A 203 21.20 -17.89 12.48
N GLY A 204 22.09 -16.93 12.71
CA GLY A 204 22.86 -16.29 11.65
C GLY A 204 23.96 -17.20 11.10
N PHE A 205 24.46 -16.87 9.91
CA PHE A 205 25.59 -17.58 9.31
C PHE A 205 26.88 -17.38 10.13
N LYS A 206 27.57 -18.48 10.48
CA LYS A 206 28.83 -18.40 11.22
C LYS A 206 29.98 -17.82 10.37
N GLY A 207 29.99 -18.10 9.06
CA GLY A 207 31.13 -17.84 8.18
C GLY A 207 32.38 -18.61 8.64
N ASP A 208 33.51 -17.91 8.77
CA ASP A 208 34.76 -18.48 9.29
C ASP A 208 34.81 -18.56 10.83
N ARG A 209 33.82 -17.97 11.52
CA ARG A 209 33.75 -17.97 12.99
C ARG A 209 33.25 -19.31 13.55
N PRO A 210 33.50 -19.60 14.84
CA PRO A 210 32.86 -20.72 15.53
C PRO A 210 31.35 -20.46 15.74
N TRP A 211 30.56 -21.53 15.90
CA TRP A 211 29.11 -21.40 16.15
C TRP A 211 28.79 -20.71 17.48
N SER A 212 29.73 -20.70 18.42
CA SER A 212 29.60 -19.94 19.67
C SER A 212 29.46 -18.43 19.46
N GLU A 213 29.88 -17.89 18.32
CA GLU A 213 29.81 -16.45 18.00
C GLU A 213 28.66 -16.07 17.06
N ALA A 214 27.97 -17.04 16.46
CA ALA A 214 26.83 -16.74 15.60
C ALA A 214 25.63 -16.18 16.39
N GLN A 215 24.79 -15.36 15.77
CA GLN A 215 23.51 -15.00 16.38
C GLN A 215 22.62 -16.26 16.44
N ALA A 216 21.83 -16.43 17.49
CA ALA A 216 20.80 -17.47 17.58
C ALA A 216 19.61 -16.97 18.40
N GLY A 217 18.39 -17.29 17.98
CA GLY A 217 17.16 -16.85 18.60
C GLY A 217 16.16 -17.98 18.85
N PHE A 218 15.45 -17.93 19.98
CA PHE A 218 14.19 -18.65 20.23
C PHE A 218 13.21 -17.68 20.88
N ARG A 219 12.04 -17.49 20.27
CA ARG A 219 11.17 -16.34 20.54
C ARG A 219 9.96 -16.60 21.42
N LEU A 220 9.81 -17.78 22.00
CA LEU A 220 8.77 -18.01 23.02
C LEU A 220 9.37 -18.18 24.41
N LYS A 221 8.72 -17.59 25.41
CA LYS A 221 9.11 -17.66 26.81
C LYS A 221 8.02 -18.36 27.62
N THR A 222 8.39 -19.43 28.32
CA THR A 222 7.51 -20.19 29.21
C THR A 222 7.96 -20.13 30.67
N ASP A 223 7.02 -20.36 31.59
CA ASP A 223 7.27 -20.59 33.01
C ASP A 223 7.64 -22.05 33.32
N ASN A 224 7.59 -22.95 32.32
CA ASN A 224 8.02 -24.33 32.47
C ASN A 224 9.52 -24.40 32.84
N PRO A 225 9.88 -24.90 34.04
CA PRO A 225 11.25 -24.91 34.50
C PRO A 225 12.18 -25.77 33.63
N ALA A 226 11.64 -26.76 32.92
CA ALA A 226 12.42 -27.64 32.04
C ALA A 226 12.96 -26.93 30.79
N LEU A 227 12.35 -25.79 30.41
CA LEU A 227 12.76 -24.96 29.26
C LEU A 227 13.22 -23.56 29.70
N SER A 228 13.41 -23.36 31.01
CA SER A 228 13.87 -22.08 31.56
C SER A 228 15.27 -21.75 31.04
N GLY A 229 15.38 -20.61 30.33
CA GLY A 229 16.64 -20.16 29.73
C GLY A 229 16.80 -20.48 28.24
N LEU A 230 15.84 -21.18 27.61
CA LEU A 230 15.82 -21.37 26.15
C LEU A 230 15.49 -20.06 25.41
N ALA A 231 14.55 -19.27 25.93
CA ALA A 231 14.10 -18.02 25.33
C ALA A 231 15.23 -16.98 25.24
N SER A 232 15.29 -16.28 24.12
CA SER A 232 16.32 -15.27 23.89
C SER A 232 16.16 -14.03 24.74
N LYS A 233 17.29 -13.44 25.13
CA LYS A 233 17.36 -12.28 26.04
C LYS A 233 17.14 -10.93 25.35
N ASP A 234 17.34 -10.87 24.04
CA ASP A 234 17.11 -9.69 23.19
C ASP A 234 15.63 -9.50 22.83
N GLY A 235 14.78 -10.49 23.11
CA GLY A 235 13.33 -10.41 22.96
C GLY A 235 12.68 -11.77 22.76
N ALA A 236 11.54 -11.99 23.43
CA ALA A 236 10.72 -13.19 23.30
C ALA A 236 9.27 -12.84 23.73
N TYR A 237 8.30 -13.54 23.16
CA TYR A 237 6.89 -13.43 23.45
C TYR A 237 6.50 -14.38 24.58
N ASP A 238 5.73 -13.88 25.54
CA ASP A 238 5.10 -14.72 26.55
C ASP A 238 3.70 -15.18 26.11
N ARG A 239 3.01 -15.86 27.03
CA ARG A 239 1.65 -16.36 26.76
C ARG A 239 0.66 -15.23 26.48
N HIS A 240 0.78 -14.10 27.17
CA HIS A 240 -0.12 -12.96 26.97
C HIS A 240 0.09 -12.32 25.60
N ASP A 241 1.35 -12.15 25.18
CA ASP A 241 1.66 -11.71 23.82
C ASP A 241 1.06 -12.65 22.77
N TRP A 242 1.27 -13.96 22.93
CA TRP A 242 0.74 -14.95 21.99
C TRP A 242 -0.78 -14.94 21.90
N ASP A 243 -1.47 -14.95 23.05
CA ASP A 243 -2.94 -14.87 23.08
C ASP A 243 -3.45 -13.58 22.40
N SER A 244 -2.72 -12.46 22.55
CA SER A 244 -3.05 -11.22 21.84
C SER A 244 -2.88 -11.33 20.32
N PHE A 245 -1.92 -12.12 19.83
CA PHE A 245 -1.75 -12.39 18.41
C PHE A 245 -2.91 -13.23 17.88
N GLU A 246 -3.30 -14.28 18.61
CA GLU A 246 -4.43 -15.14 18.25
C GLU A 246 -5.77 -14.39 18.25
N ASP A 247 -6.00 -13.51 19.24
CA ASP A 247 -7.19 -12.65 19.29
C ASP A 247 -7.22 -11.69 18.10
N THR A 248 -6.07 -11.07 17.78
CA THR A 248 -5.94 -10.19 16.62
C THR A 248 -6.14 -10.96 15.32
N ALA A 249 -5.56 -12.16 15.19
CA ALA A 249 -5.67 -12.99 13.99
C ALA A 249 -7.12 -13.43 13.74
N ALA A 250 -7.80 -13.90 14.79
CA ALA A 250 -9.21 -14.23 14.72
C ALA A 250 -10.01 -13.01 14.21
N ALA A 251 -9.91 -11.87 14.90
CA ALA A 251 -10.66 -10.65 14.55
C ALA A 251 -10.43 -10.18 13.11
N ASN A 252 -9.26 -10.48 12.54
CA ASN A 252 -8.85 -10.04 11.20
C ASN A 252 -8.91 -11.12 10.12
N GLY A 253 -9.52 -12.28 10.40
CA GLY A 253 -9.66 -13.37 9.43
C GLY A 253 -8.34 -14.04 9.03
N VAL A 254 -7.31 -13.90 9.86
CA VAL A 254 -5.97 -14.49 9.69
C VAL A 254 -5.83 -15.72 10.59
N THR A 255 -4.98 -16.65 10.20
CA THR A 255 -4.62 -17.84 10.97
C THR A 255 -3.11 -17.85 11.14
N LEU A 256 -2.64 -18.03 12.38
CA LEU A 256 -1.22 -18.12 12.67
C LEU A 256 -0.71 -19.54 12.39
N VAL A 257 0.50 -19.64 11.84
CA VAL A 257 1.22 -20.90 11.59
C VAL A 257 2.58 -20.79 12.30
N PRO A 258 2.68 -21.24 13.55
CA PRO A 258 3.91 -21.13 14.32
C PRO A 258 4.91 -22.16 13.83
N GLU A 259 6.19 -21.80 13.78
CA GLU A 259 7.25 -22.68 13.34
C GLU A 259 8.35 -22.84 14.38
N PHE A 260 8.69 -24.10 14.68
CA PHE A 260 9.95 -24.45 15.30
C PHE A 260 10.79 -25.24 14.32
N ASP A 261 11.90 -24.66 13.85
CA ASP A 261 12.73 -25.28 12.84
C ASP A 261 13.82 -26.16 13.44
N ALA A 262 13.80 -27.42 13.03
CA ALA A 262 14.76 -28.46 13.37
C ALA A 262 14.66 -29.59 12.31
N PRO A 263 15.76 -30.29 11.99
CA PRO A 263 16.97 -30.42 12.81
C PRO A 263 18.18 -29.58 12.38
N ALA A 264 18.09 -28.81 11.29
CA ALA A 264 19.01 -27.70 11.04
C ALA A 264 18.52 -26.44 11.77
N HIS A 265 19.22 -25.30 11.63
CA HIS A 265 18.78 -24.00 12.19
C HIS A 265 18.49 -24.02 13.70
N SER A 266 19.14 -24.94 14.41
CA SER A 266 18.80 -25.35 15.78
C SER A 266 19.80 -24.84 16.81
N LEU A 267 20.63 -23.85 16.48
CA LEU A 267 21.68 -23.38 17.38
C LEU A 267 21.13 -22.86 18.72
N ALA A 268 19.93 -22.28 18.75
CA ALA A 268 19.29 -21.88 20.00
C ALA A 268 19.03 -23.08 20.93
N PHE A 269 18.51 -24.19 20.38
CA PHE A 269 18.31 -25.44 21.10
C PHE A 269 19.64 -26.07 21.56
N ILE A 270 20.66 -26.03 20.70
CA ILE A 270 21.97 -26.59 20.99
C ILE A 270 22.68 -25.75 22.07
N ARG A 271 22.56 -24.43 22.07
CA ARG A 271 23.08 -23.58 23.15
C ARG A 271 22.41 -23.87 24.49
N PHE A 272 21.11 -24.13 24.47
CA PHE A 272 20.36 -24.53 25.65
C PHE A 272 20.81 -25.92 26.15
N LYS A 273 21.06 -26.87 25.23
CA LYS A 273 21.50 -28.22 25.58
C LYS A 273 22.57 -28.75 24.59
N PRO A 274 23.87 -28.45 24.82
CA PRO A 274 24.95 -28.72 23.86
C PRO A 274 25.09 -30.19 23.45
N SER A 275 24.72 -31.12 24.34
CA SER A 275 24.80 -32.56 24.05
C SER A 275 23.90 -33.02 22.91
N LEU A 276 22.88 -32.24 22.52
CA LEU A 276 21.98 -32.56 21.41
C LEU A 276 22.56 -32.21 20.04
N GLY A 277 23.58 -31.36 19.95
CA GLY A 277 24.17 -30.93 18.69
C GLY A 277 25.19 -31.91 18.12
N LEU A 278 25.40 -31.85 16.80
CA LEU A 278 26.57 -32.46 16.16
C LEU A 278 27.86 -31.79 16.68
N ASN A 279 29.00 -32.49 16.51
CA ASN A 279 30.33 -31.99 16.89
C ASN A 279 30.40 -31.47 18.34
N ASN A 280 29.76 -32.17 19.28
CA ASN A 280 29.67 -31.78 20.69
C ASN A 280 29.06 -30.39 20.92
N GLY A 281 28.13 -29.98 20.06
CA GLY A 281 27.42 -28.71 20.16
C GLY A 281 28.06 -27.56 19.38
N ASP A 282 29.18 -27.78 18.69
CA ASP A 282 29.73 -26.82 17.70
C ASP A 282 29.08 -27.04 16.33
N SER A 283 27.77 -26.88 16.29
CA SER A 283 26.93 -27.01 15.10
C SER A 283 25.60 -26.28 15.32
N ASP A 284 24.97 -25.84 14.24
CA ASP A 284 23.54 -25.49 14.20
C ASP A 284 22.64 -26.68 13.87
N HIS A 285 23.22 -27.86 13.63
CA HIS A 285 22.49 -29.09 13.34
C HIS A 285 22.41 -29.98 14.57
N LEU A 286 21.19 -30.46 14.84
CA LEU A 286 20.95 -31.48 15.84
C LEU A 286 21.50 -32.84 15.40
N ASP A 287 21.97 -33.60 16.38
CA ASP A 287 22.47 -34.96 16.22
C ASP A 287 21.31 -35.95 16.29
N LEU A 288 20.78 -36.34 15.13
CA LEU A 288 19.67 -37.28 15.02
C LEU A 288 20.04 -38.71 15.42
N SER A 289 21.33 -39.03 15.62
CA SER A 289 21.73 -40.34 16.13
C SER A 289 21.35 -40.54 17.61
N LYS A 290 21.10 -39.43 18.33
CA LYS A 290 20.71 -39.41 19.73
C LYS A 290 19.18 -39.39 19.86
N PRO A 291 18.55 -40.40 20.48
CA PRO A 291 17.10 -40.38 20.70
C PRO A 291 16.64 -39.19 21.56
N GLU A 292 17.52 -38.67 22.42
CA GLU A 292 17.28 -37.50 23.26
C GLU A 292 17.03 -36.22 22.44
N THR A 293 17.53 -36.15 21.21
CA THR A 293 17.32 -35.03 20.29
C THR A 293 15.85 -34.95 19.87
N THR A 294 15.31 -36.04 19.34
CA THR A 294 13.90 -36.12 18.94
C THR A 294 12.98 -35.97 20.15
N ALA A 295 13.35 -36.56 21.29
CA ALA A 295 12.59 -36.40 22.54
C ALA A 295 12.56 -34.94 23.03
N PHE A 296 13.68 -34.22 22.91
CA PHE A 296 13.72 -32.80 23.26
C PHE A 296 12.83 -31.97 22.34
N MET A 297 12.90 -32.16 21.02
CA MET A 297 12.03 -31.43 20.09
C MET A 297 10.54 -31.71 20.35
N LYS A 298 10.17 -32.97 20.62
CA LYS A 298 8.81 -33.31 21.06
C LYS A 298 8.40 -32.52 22.32
N SER A 299 9.29 -32.40 23.32
CA SER A 299 8.99 -31.60 24.52
C SER A 299 8.80 -30.10 24.26
N VAL A 300 9.44 -29.54 23.23
CA VAL A 300 9.20 -28.15 22.80
C VAL A 300 7.80 -28.03 22.19
N PHE A 301 7.40 -28.99 21.34
CA PHE A 301 6.04 -29.02 20.80
C PHE A 301 4.98 -29.26 21.89
N ASP A 302 5.22 -30.14 22.86
CA ASP A 302 4.32 -30.39 23.99
C ASP A 302 4.03 -29.11 24.79
N GLU A 303 5.06 -28.27 25.01
CA GLU A 303 4.93 -27.02 25.75
C GLU A 303 4.10 -25.97 25.00
N PHE A 304 4.45 -25.71 23.74
CA PHE A 304 3.96 -24.51 23.06
C PHE A 304 2.79 -24.78 22.11
N THR A 305 2.63 -25.99 21.57
CA THR A 305 1.49 -26.32 20.69
C THR A 305 0.12 -26.05 21.33
N PRO A 306 -0.08 -26.29 22.65
CA PRO A 306 -1.32 -25.94 23.33
C PRO A 306 -1.64 -24.43 23.37
N TRP A 307 -0.68 -23.55 23.04
CA TRP A 307 -0.92 -22.11 22.94
C TRP A 307 -1.57 -21.74 21.62
N PHE A 308 -1.36 -22.56 20.59
CA PHE A 308 -1.73 -22.24 19.21
C PHE A 308 -3.18 -22.60 18.95
N ARG A 309 -3.99 -21.66 18.46
CA ARG A 309 -5.41 -21.89 18.15
C ARG A 309 -5.60 -22.33 16.70
N GLY A 310 -4.67 -21.95 15.82
CA GLY A 310 -4.62 -22.40 14.43
C GLY A 310 -4.51 -23.94 14.28
N PRO A 311 -4.93 -24.50 13.14
CA PRO A 311 -4.92 -25.95 12.92
C PRO A 311 -3.53 -26.50 12.57
N ASP A 312 -2.62 -25.64 12.10
CA ASP A 312 -1.33 -26.04 11.54
C ASP A 312 -0.16 -25.62 12.44
N VAL A 313 0.87 -26.46 12.49
CA VAL A 313 2.18 -26.16 13.11
C VAL A 313 3.28 -26.59 12.16
N HIS A 314 4.25 -25.71 11.94
CA HIS A 314 5.39 -25.97 11.08
C HIS A 314 6.57 -26.48 11.91
N PHE A 315 7.23 -27.55 11.46
CA PHE A 315 8.39 -28.11 12.15
C PHE A 315 9.72 -27.92 11.40
N GLY A 316 9.68 -27.06 10.37
CA GLY A 316 10.84 -26.68 9.58
C GLY A 316 11.35 -27.83 8.73
N ALA A 317 12.50 -28.39 9.11
CA ALA A 317 13.14 -29.55 8.49
C ALA A 317 13.72 -29.28 7.09
N ASP A 318 14.07 -28.03 6.81
CA ASP A 318 14.97 -27.64 5.73
C ASP A 318 16.44 -27.80 6.11
N GLU A 319 17.26 -27.67 5.08
CA GLU A 319 18.71 -27.54 5.08
C GLU A 319 19.55 -28.63 5.77
N TYR A 320 18.94 -29.63 6.39
CA TYR A 320 19.64 -30.71 7.07
C TYR A 320 20.25 -31.70 6.08
N ARG A 321 21.58 -31.88 6.07
CA ARG A 321 22.25 -32.85 5.16
C ARG A 321 23.06 -33.95 5.86
N SER A 322 23.14 -33.91 7.18
CA SER A 322 24.12 -34.70 7.95
C SER A 322 23.80 -36.20 8.04
N ASP A 323 22.53 -36.58 8.18
CA ASP A 323 22.09 -37.98 8.30
C ASP A 323 20.75 -38.20 7.57
N LYS A 324 20.83 -38.54 6.27
CA LYS A 324 19.65 -38.72 5.41
C LYS A 324 18.71 -39.85 5.87
N PRO A 325 19.17 -41.06 6.25
CA PRO A 325 18.28 -42.09 6.77
C PRO A 325 17.54 -41.68 8.05
N ARG A 326 18.23 -41.06 9.01
CA ARG A 326 17.59 -40.63 10.27
C ARG A 326 16.70 -39.42 10.09
N TYR A 327 16.95 -38.56 9.10
CA TYR A 327 16.05 -37.47 8.74
C TYR A 327 14.64 -37.98 8.44
N LYS A 328 14.48 -39.07 7.66
CA LYS A 328 13.15 -39.67 7.40
C LYS A 328 12.43 -40.06 8.69
N THR A 329 13.16 -40.69 9.62
CA THR A 329 12.59 -41.11 10.90
C THR A 329 12.16 -39.90 11.72
N TYR A 330 13.03 -38.90 11.83
CA TYR A 330 12.73 -37.64 12.52
C TYR A 330 11.52 -36.92 11.92
N PHE A 331 11.49 -36.76 10.60
CA PHE A 331 10.39 -36.11 9.87
C PHE A 331 9.04 -36.77 10.19
N ASN A 332 8.97 -38.10 10.07
CA ASN A 332 7.76 -38.85 10.37
C ASN A 332 7.38 -38.79 11.85
N ASP A 333 8.36 -38.90 12.75
CA ASP A 333 8.13 -38.90 14.20
C ASP A 333 7.59 -37.57 14.72
N ILE A 334 8.12 -36.45 14.22
CA ILE A 334 7.63 -35.11 14.58
C ILE A 334 6.27 -34.85 13.96
N ALA A 335 6.05 -35.20 12.68
CA ALA A 335 4.74 -35.09 12.05
C ALA A 335 3.66 -35.90 12.80
N ALA A 336 3.96 -37.14 13.18
CA ALA A 336 3.07 -37.98 13.98
C ALA A 336 2.78 -37.35 15.35
N HIS A 337 3.80 -36.82 16.01
CA HIS A 337 3.65 -36.20 17.33
C HIS A 337 2.78 -34.93 17.28
N ILE A 338 2.98 -34.05 16.30
CA ILE A 338 2.14 -32.86 16.09
C ILE A 338 0.66 -33.25 15.92
N ARG A 339 0.38 -34.37 15.22
CA ARG A 339 -0.99 -34.90 15.14
C ARG A 339 -1.54 -35.40 16.47
N THR A 340 -0.72 -35.96 17.34
CA THR A 340 -1.16 -36.32 18.71
C THR A 340 -1.56 -35.10 19.54
N LEU A 341 -1.02 -33.93 19.21
CA LEU A 341 -1.38 -32.64 19.81
C LEU A 341 -2.59 -31.98 19.13
N GLY A 342 -3.27 -32.69 18.22
CA GLY A 342 -4.48 -32.22 17.55
C GLY A 342 -4.22 -31.20 16.44
N LYS A 343 -2.99 -31.13 15.92
CA LYS A 343 -2.59 -30.21 14.85
C LYS A 343 -2.20 -30.94 13.58
N HIS A 344 -2.22 -30.22 12.48
CA HIS A 344 -1.76 -30.70 11.18
C HIS A 344 -0.30 -30.25 10.94
N PRO A 345 0.62 -31.16 10.59
CA PRO A 345 2.04 -30.83 10.42
C PRO A 345 2.33 -30.15 9.09
N ARG A 346 3.21 -29.14 9.11
CA ARG A 346 3.82 -28.51 7.94
C ARG A 346 5.34 -28.57 7.99
N ALA A 347 5.99 -28.63 6.83
CA ALA A 347 7.43 -28.64 6.71
C ALA A 347 7.91 -27.94 5.43
N TRP A 348 9.17 -27.52 5.42
CA TRP A 348 9.83 -27.09 4.21
C TRP A 348 10.13 -28.30 3.31
N GLY A 349 9.84 -28.16 2.02
CA GLY A 349 10.12 -29.21 1.04
C GLY A 349 11.61 -29.42 0.84
N SER A 350 12.14 -30.57 1.29
CA SER A 350 13.57 -30.89 1.24
C SER A 350 13.91 -32.25 0.61
N LEU A 351 12.90 -33.04 0.27
CA LEU A 351 13.06 -34.48 0.09
C LEU A 351 13.92 -34.89 -1.11
N SER A 352 14.05 -34.07 -2.17
CA SER A 352 14.88 -34.42 -3.33
C SER A 352 16.35 -34.50 -2.98
N LEU A 353 16.81 -33.72 -1.98
CA LEU A 353 18.19 -33.82 -1.49
C LEU A 353 18.33 -34.86 -0.38
N MET A 354 17.24 -35.24 0.28
CA MET A 354 17.26 -36.20 1.39
C MET A 354 17.13 -37.64 0.95
N THR A 355 16.52 -37.91 -0.20
CA THR A 355 16.34 -39.27 -0.69
C THR A 355 16.15 -39.31 -2.20
N SER A 356 16.55 -40.41 -2.84
CA SER A 356 16.16 -40.70 -4.23
C SER A 356 14.78 -41.35 -4.33
N ASP A 357 14.23 -41.83 -3.21
CA ASP A 357 12.93 -42.48 -3.10
C ASP A 357 12.18 -41.99 -1.85
N THR A 358 11.02 -41.40 -2.05
CA THR A 358 10.19 -40.85 -0.98
C THR A 358 9.24 -41.88 -0.35
N GLU A 359 9.34 -43.17 -0.72
CA GLU A 359 8.58 -44.25 -0.07
C GLU A 359 8.73 -44.20 1.45
N GLY A 360 7.59 -44.30 2.15
CA GLY A 360 7.51 -44.31 3.61
C GLY A 360 7.75 -42.96 4.29
N PHE A 361 7.94 -41.86 3.56
CA PHE A 361 7.73 -40.53 4.14
C PHE A 361 6.24 -40.31 4.36
N ASP A 362 5.91 -39.64 5.46
CA ASP A 362 4.55 -39.23 5.77
C ASP A 362 4.01 -38.28 4.69
N ARG A 363 2.87 -38.62 4.07
CA ARG A 363 2.25 -37.87 2.97
C ARG A 363 1.18 -36.89 3.44
N ASP A 364 0.76 -36.98 4.69
CA ASP A 364 -0.21 -36.08 5.32
C ASP A 364 0.50 -34.90 6.00
N VAL A 365 1.54 -34.38 5.34
CA VAL A 365 2.28 -33.18 5.71
C VAL A 365 2.11 -32.18 4.58
N THR A 366 1.74 -30.94 4.88
CA THR A 366 1.73 -29.88 3.86
C THR A 366 3.15 -29.35 3.70
N LEU A 367 3.62 -29.25 2.45
CA LEU A 367 4.97 -28.79 2.15
C LEU A 367 5.00 -27.36 1.63
N ASN A 368 5.85 -26.53 2.21
CA ASN A 368 6.24 -25.27 1.59
C ASN A 368 7.31 -25.57 0.51
N SER A 369 6.92 -25.46 -0.77
CA SER A 369 7.81 -25.71 -1.92
C SER A 369 8.66 -24.47 -2.17
N TRP A 370 9.72 -24.31 -1.40
CA TRP A 370 10.52 -23.09 -1.35
C TRP A 370 11.68 -23.06 -2.35
N ASN A 371 12.36 -24.18 -2.59
CA ASN A 371 13.44 -24.24 -3.58
C ASN A 371 13.28 -25.47 -4.47
N ASN A 372 13.31 -25.24 -5.78
CA ASN A 372 13.06 -26.28 -6.79
C ASN A 372 14.04 -27.46 -6.70
N SER A 373 15.29 -27.21 -6.28
CA SER A 373 16.32 -28.24 -6.13
C SER A 373 16.19 -29.03 -4.82
N TRP A 374 15.66 -28.41 -3.77
CA TRP A 374 15.41 -29.06 -2.49
C TRP A 374 14.18 -29.98 -2.54
N TYR A 375 13.04 -29.45 -2.97
CA TYR A 375 11.87 -30.24 -3.33
C TYR A 375 10.86 -29.38 -4.09
N GLY A 376 10.99 -29.36 -5.41
CA GLY A 376 10.12 -28.57 -6.28
C GLY A 376 8.67 -29.09 -6.38
N PRO A 377 7.78 -28.28 -6.95
CA PRO A 377 6.34 -28.54 -7.01
C PRO A 377 5.99 -29.78 -7.85
N GLN A 378 6.78 -30.08 -8.90
CA GLN A 378 6.54 -31.28 -9.72
C GLN A 378 6.83 -32.57 -8.94
N ALA A 379 7.87 -32.56 -8.09
CA ALA A 379 8.20 -33.68 -7.23
C ALA A 379 7.12 -33.84 -6.14
N ALA A 380 6.76 -32.75 -5.45
CA ALA A 380 5.70 -32.76 -4.45
C ALA A 380 4.36 -33.28 -5.03
N LYS A 381 3.98 -32.80 -6.22
CA LYS A 381 2.78 -33.25 -6.93
C LYS A 381 2.84 -34.72 -7.29
N LYS A 382 3.95 -35.17 -7.91
CA LYS A 382 4.14 -36.58 -8.31
C LYS A 382 3.98 -37.52 -7.11
N ASP A 383 4.50 -37.09 -5.98
CA ASP A 383 4.55 -37.88 -4.75
C ASP A 383 3.28 -37.72 -3.88
N GLY A 384 2.33 -36.90 -4.33
CA GLY A 384 1.00 -36.79 -3.74
C GLY A 384 0.87 -35.79 -2.58
N TYR A 385 1.89 -34.98 -2.31
CA TYR A 385 1.82 -33.93 -1.29
C TYR A 385 0.90 -32.78 -1.68
N SER A 386 0.21 -32.21 -0.70
CA SER A 386 -0.29 -30.84 -0.82
C SER A 386 0.85 -29.88 -0.55
N PHE A 387 0.94 -28.82 -1.35
CA PHE A 387 2.05 -27.87 -1.26
C PHE A 387 1.61 -26.42 -1.44
N ILE A 388 2.43 -25.53 -0.91
CA ILE A 388 2.28 -24.08 -0.99
C ILE A 388 3.47 -23.56 -1.81
N ASN A 389 3.22 -22.67 -2.78
CA ASN A 389 4.28 -21.99 -3.50
C ASN A 389 4.92 -20.94 -2.59
N THR A 390 6.14 -21.22 -2.14
CA THR A 390 6.92 -20.31 -1.31
C THR A 390 8.28 -20.07 -1.96
N ASN A 391 8.31 -20.04 -3.30
CA ASN A 391 9.56 -20.15 -4.06
C ASN A 391 10.51 -18.97 -3.83
N ASP A 392 11.74 -19.29 -3.45
CA ASP A 392 12.83 -18.38 -3.13
C ASP A 392 13.17 -17.39 -4.25
N ALA A 393 13.26 -17.87 -5.48
CA ALA A 393 13.63 -17.07 -6.64
C ALA A 393 12.58 -16.03 -7.04
N LEU A 394 11.34 -16.10 -6.50
CA LEU A 394 10.26 -15.16 -6.82
C LEU A 394 9.65 -14.44 -5.62
N LEU A 395 9.69 -15.04 -4.42
CA LEU A 395 8.85 -14.63 -3.29
C LEU A 395 9.62 -14.36 -1.99
N TYR A 396 10.95 -14.53 -1.98
CA TYR A 396 11.78 -14.21 -0.82
C TYR A 396 12.29 -12.77 -0.87
N ILE A 397 12.28 -12.13 0.30
CA ILE A 397 12.99 -10.88 0.60
C ILE A 397 14.01 -11.19 1.68
N VAL A 398 15.29 -10.94 1.40
CA VAL A 398 16.34 -10.90 2.42
C VAL A 398 16.79 -9.44 2.57
N PRO A 399 16.33 -8.71 3.61
CA PRO A 399 16.53 -7.27 3.71
C PRO A 399 17.99 -6.85 3.49
N PHE A 400 18.20 -6.02 2.46
CA PHE A 400 19.49 -5.42 2.08
C PHE A 400 20.58 -6.39 1.62
N ALA A 401 20.25 -7.67 1.38
CA ALA A 401 21.17 -8.60 0.75
C ALA A 401 21.28 -8.39 -0.76
N SER A 402 22.40 -8.83 -1.33
CA SER A 402 22.62 -8.85 -2.79
C SER A 402 21.87 -9.98 -3.51
N TYR A 403 21.16 -10.81 -2.76
CA TYR A 403 20.41 -11.99 -3.21
C TYR A 403 18.98 -11.92 -2.67
N TYR A 404 18.09 -12.77 -3.20
CA TYR A 404 16.68 -12.88 -2.80
C TYR A 404 16.01 -11.52 -2.57
N HIS A 405 15.96 -10.71 -3.63
CA HIS A 405 15.23 -9.45 -3.67
C HIS A 405 15.48 -8.53 -2.45
N GLY A 406 16.74 -8.34 -2.04
CA GLY A 406 17.05 -7.53 -0.87
C GLY A 406 16.69 -6.05 -0.95
N HIS A 407 16.19 -5.60 -2.09
CA HIS A 407 15.60 -4.27 -2.30
C HIS A 407 14.07 -4.30 -2.52
N GLY A 408 13.42 -5.39 -2.13
CA GLY A 408 11.99 -5.64 -2.32
C GLY A 408 11.70 -6.44 -3.58
N LEU A 409 10.54 -7.10 -3.61
CA LEU A 409 10.08 -7.91 -4.75
C LEU A 409 9.76 -7.02 -5.97
N ASP A 410 9.88 -7.58 -7.17
CA ASP A 410 9.43 -6.91 -8.40
C ASP A 410 7.90 -6.94 -8.53
N GLY A 411 7.25 -5.90 -8.00
CA GLY A 411 5.80 -5.77 -8.03
C GLY A 411 5.20 -5.71 -9.44
N THR A 412 5.92 -5.18 -10.43
CA THR A 412 5.42 -5.09 -11.81
C THR A 412 5.39 -6.48 -12.43
N TYR A 413 6.50 -7.22 -12.32
CA TYR A 413 6.56 -8.61 -12.79
C TYR A 413 5.51 -9.47 -12.11
N LEU A 414 5.39 -9.39 -10.78
CA LEU A 414 4.42 -10.18 -10.03
C LEU A 414 2.97 -9.89 -10.44
N TYR A 415 2.66 -8.61 -10.69
CA TYR A 415 1.33 -8.21 -11.12
C TYR A 415 1.00 -8.70 -12.53
N ASP A 416 1.91 -8.51 -13.49
CA ASP A 416 1.66 -8.77 -14.91
C ASP A 416 1.87 -10.24 -15.31
N ASN A 417 2.80 -10.96 -14.68
CA ASN A 417 3.30 -12.24 -15.21
C ASN A 417 3.23 -13.42 -14.23
N TRP A 418 3.08 -13.18 -12.94
CA TRP A 418 3.10 -14.25 -11.94
C TRP A 418 1.68 -14.68 -11.53
N GLU A 419 1.51 -15.95 -11.13
CA GLU A 419 0.32 -16.49 -10.46
C GLU A 419 0.80 -17.56 -9.47
N PRO A 420 0.01 -17.96 -8.45
CA PRO A 420 0.47 -18.96 -7.47
C PRO A 420 0.93 -20.30 -8.04
N ASN A 421 0.48 -20.70 -9.23
CA ASN A 421 0.93 -21.92 -9.92
C ASN A 421 2.22 -21.76 -10.73
N VAL A 422 2.75 -20.54 -10.83
CA VAL A 422 3.97 -20.22 -11.58
C VAL A 422 5.19 -20.41 -10.68
N PHE A 423 6.08 -21.29 -11.14
CA PHE A 423 7.40 -21.54 -10.59
C PHE A 423 8.44 -21.41 -11.71
N PRO A 424 9.65 -20.92 -11.42
CA PRO A 424 10.72 -20.77 -12.39
C PRO A 424 11.23 -22.14 -12.88
N ASP A 425 12.15 -22.13 -13.84
CA ASP A 425 12.87 -23.31 -14.34
C ASP A 425 11.98 -24.44 -14.87
N GLY A 426 10.82 -24.08 -15.44
CA GLY A 426 9.87 -25.04 -15.99
C GLY A 426 9.16 -25.91 -14.94
N GLN A 427 9.20 -25.52 -13.66
CA GLN A 427 8.56 -26.26 -12.57
C GLN A 427 7.08 -25.92 -12.38
N SER A 428 6.56 -24.91 -13.09
CA SER A 428 5.16 -24.47 -12.99
C SER A 428 4.17 -25.64 -13.07
N VAL A 429 3.12 -25.60 -12.24
CA VAL A 429 2.02 -26.57 -12.27
C VAL A 429 0.82 -26.00 -13.02
N ALA A 430 -0.13 -26.87 -13.36
CA ALA A 430 -1.35 -26.42 -14.03
C ALA A 430 -2.10 -25.39 -13.17
N PRO A 431 -2.72 -24.36 -13.78
CA PRO A 431 -3.62 -23.48 -13.04
C PRO A 431 -4.69 -24.28 -12.31
N LYS A 432 -4.94 -23.95 -11.03
CA LYS A 432 -5.88 -24.66 -10.14
C LYS A 432 -5.55 -26.13 -9.89
N ASP A 433 -4.26 -26.50 -9.94
CA ASP A 433 -3.83 -27.85 -9.52
C ASP A 433 -4.36 -28.18 -8.11
N PRO A 434 -5.03 -29.33 -7.90
CA PRO A 434 -5.67 -29.64 -6.62
C PRO A 434 -4.67 -29.87 -5.48
N LYS A 435 -3.39 -30.09 -5.79
CA LYS A 435 -2.32 -30.22 -4.78
C LYS A 435 -1.70 -28.89 -4.39
N LEU A 436 -1.84 -27.86 -5.23
CA LEU A 436 -1.39 -26.51 -4.92
C LEU A 436 -2.44 -25.78 -4.06
N LEU A 437 -2.11 -25.53 -2.79
CA LEU A 437 -3.02 -24.85 -1.87
C LEU A 437 -3.05 -23.33 -2.09
N GLY A 438 -1.98 -22.76 -2.62
CA GLY A 438 -1.81 -21.33 -2.82
C GLY A 438 -0.35 -20.92 -2.75
N ALA A 439 -0.07 -19.70 -2.27
CA ALA A 439 1.29 -19.16 -2.21
C ALA A 439 1.55 -18.37 -0.94
N MET A 440 2.84 -18.16 -0.64
CA MET A 440 3.33 -17.45 0.52
C MET A 440 4.62 -16.69 0.18
N SER A 441 4.70 -15.41 0.54
CA SER A 441 5.96 -14.65 0.46
C SER A 441 6.66 -14.64 1.81
N SER A 442 8.00 -14.60 1.81
CA SER A 442 8.80 -14.73 3.02
C SER A 442 9.80 -13.60 3.16
N VAL A 443 9.93 -13.09 4.39
CA VAL A 443 11.05 -12.26 4.81
C VAL A 443 12.00 -13.08 5.68
N TRP A 444 13.26 -13.16 5.29
CA TRP A 444 14.32 -13.85 6.03
C TRP A 444 15.39 -12.85 6.48
N ASN A 445 15.68 -12.81 7.79
CA ASN A 445 16.54 -11.79 8.39
C ASN A 445 18.01 -12.26 8.49
N ASP A 446 18.54 -12.78 7.39
CA ASP A 446 19.85 -13.43 7.27
C ASP A 446 21.02 -12.57 7.74
N LEU A 447 20.96 -11.27 7.45
CA LEU A 447 22.03 -10.32 7.76
C LEU A 447 21.99 -9.90 9.24
N THR A 448 22.22 -10.86 10.14
CA THR A 448 22.06 -10.69 11.60
C THR A 448 23.00 -9.64 12.21
N ASN A 449 24.10 -9.31 11.54
CA ASN A 449 25.05 -8.28 11.99
C ASN A 449 24.73 -6.89 11.42
N SER A 450 23.78 -6.78 10.49
CA SER A 450 23.37 -5.52 9.88
C SER A 450 22.33 -4.80 10.74
N SER A 451 22.43 -3.47 10.78
CA SER A 451 21.48 -2.62 11.48
C SER A 451 20.38 -2.15 10.52
N TYR A 452 19.14 -2.59 10.76
CA TYR A 452 17.93 -2.08 10.12
C TYR A 452 16.74 -2.24 11.06
N THR A 453 15.72 -1.40 10.89
CA THR A 453 14.54 -1.37 11.78
C THR A 453 13.39 -2.22 11.24
N GLU A 454 12.35 -2.41 12.04
CA GLU A 454 11.10 -3.04 11.60
C GLU A 454 10.46 -2.27 10.44
N LEU A 455 10.54 -0.93 10.48
CA LEU A 455 10.05 -0.06 9.41
C LEU A 455 10.88 -0.23 8.13
N ASP A 456 12.19 -0.47 8.23
CA ASP A 456 13.03 -0.74 7.07
C ASP A 456 12.67 -2.07 6.39
N VAL A 457 12.27 -3.08 7.16
CA VAL A 457 11.69 -4.31 6.62
C VAL A 457 10.33 -4.03 5.98
N HIS A 458 9.48 -3.24 6.63
CA HIS A 458 8.18 -2.88 6.10
C HIS A 458 8.26 -2.17 4.73
N LYS A 459 9.23 -1.28 4.54
CA LYS A 459 9.52 -0.60 3.25
C LYS A 459 9.75 -1.57 2.09
N LEU A 460 10.28 -2.76 2.37
CA LEU A 460 10.55 -3.78 1.34
C LEU A 460 9.31 -4.63 1.03
N VAL A 461 8.41 -4.77 2.00
CA VAL A 461 7.22 -5.63 1.91
C VAL A 461 6.01 -4.88 1.36
N GLU A 462 5.71 -3.72 1.93
CA GLU A 462 4.48 -2.95 1.64
C GLU A 462 4.25 -2.73 0.14
N PRO A 463 5.26 -2.40 -0.69
CA PRO A 463 5.06 -2.15 -2.12
C PRO A 463 4.46 -3.30 -2.92
N THR A 464 4.59 -4.54 -2.44
CA THR A 464 4.09 -5.72 -3.14
C THR A 464 2.96 -6.43 -2.41
N PHE A 465 2.61 -6.00 -1.20
CA PHE A 465 1.60 -6.67 -0.38
C PHE A 465 0.20 -6.67 -1.03
N GLY A 466 -0.22 -5.52 -1.58
CA GLY A 466 -1.46 -5.42 -2.35
C GLY A 466 -1.43 -6.24 -3.64
N VAL A 467 -0.27 -6.30 -4.32
CA VAL A 467 -0.06 -7.13 -5.52
C VAL A 467 -0.25 -8.61 -5.17
N LEU A 468 0.50 -9.10 -4.18
CA LEU A 468 0.41 -10.49 -3.72
C LEU A 468 -1.03 -10.83 -3.30
N ALA A 469 -1.71 -9.95 -2.56
CA ALA A 469 -3.11 -10.14 -2.21
C ALA A 469 -4.03 -10.29 -3.45
N GLN A 470 -3.89 -9.43 -4.45
CA GLN A 470 -4.66 -9.53 -5.70
C GLN A 470 -4.41 -10.88 -6.41
N LYS A 471 -3.14 -11.25 -6.56
CA LYS A 471 -2.70 -12.43 -7.32
C LYS A 471 -3.01 -13.74 -6.58
N MET A 472 -2.88 -13.75 -5.25
CA MET A 472 -3.20 -14.91 -4.41
C MET A 472 -4.70 -15.05 -4.14
N TRP A 473 -5.50 -13.98 -4.26
CA TRP A 473 -6.95 -14.06 -4.19
C TRP A 473 -7.55 -14.59 -5.48
N SER A 474 -7.30 -13.93 -6.61
CA SER A 474 -7.99 -14.24 -7.87
C SER A 474 -7.19 -15.17 -8.80
N GLY A 475 -5.89 -15.31 -8.61
CA GLY A 475 -5.02 -15.92 -9.61
C GLY A 475 -4.90 -15.09 -10.88
N ALA A 476 -5.16 -13.78 -10.83
CA ALA A 476 -5.09 -12.90 -11.98
C ALA A 476 -4.79 -11.46 -11.56
N ASN A 477 -4.34 -10.62 -12.49
CA ASN A 477 -4.29 -9.19 -12.26
C ASN A 477 -5.72 -8.61 -12.16
N SER A 478 -5.85 -7.35 -11.74
CA SER A 478 -7.18 -6.75 -11.51
C SER A 478 -7.89 -6.27 -12.78
N GLY A 479 -7.25 -6.41 -13.95
CA GLY A 479 -7.75 -5.94 -15.25
C GLY A 479 -7.47 -4.46 -15.55
N VAL A 480 -6.73 -3.74 -14.69
CA VAL A 480 -6.23 -2.38 -14.94
C VAL A 480 -4.70 -2.38 -15.00
N PRO A 481 -4.06 -1.38 -15.66
CA PRO A 481 -2.61 -1.22 -15.67
C PRO A 481 -2.00 -1.21 -14.26
N TYR A 482 -0.78 -1.71 -14.12
CA TYR A 482 -0.07 -1.76 -12.83
C TYR A 482 0.00 -0.38 -12.14
N SER A 483 0.21 0.69 -12.90
CA SER A 483 0.23 2.06 -12.37
C SER A 483 -1.07 2.46 -11.68
N ASP A 484 -2.20 2.06 -12.27
CA ASP A 484 -3.54 2.41 -11.80
C ASP A 484 -3.89 1.56 -10.58
N PHE A 485 -3.55 0.26 -10.64
CA PHE A 485 -3.66 -0.64 -9.49
C PHE A 485 -2.86 -0.12 -8.29
N MET A 486 -1.60 0.26 -8.50
CA MET A 486 -0.76 0.81 -7.43
C MET A 486 -1.25 2.18 -6.97
N SER A 487 -1.87 3.00 -7.82
CA SER A 487 -2.54 4.22 -7.37
C SER A 487 -3.64 3.90 -6.35
N THR A 488 -4.45 2.86 -6.60
CA THR A 488 -5.44 2.37 -5.63
C THR A 488 -4.78 1.85 -4.35
N VAL A 489 -3.77 0.97 -4.44
CA VAL A 489 -3.07 0.42 -3.26
C VAL A 489 -2.51 1.54 -2.37
N ARG A 490 -1.88 2.56 -2.96
CA ARG A 490 -1.33 3.70 -2.21
C ARG A 490 -2.39 4.48 -1.44
N LYS A 491 -3.57 4.69 -2.04
CA LYS A 491 -4.70 5.35 -1.36
C LYS A 491 -5.26 4.50 -0.22
N LEU A 492 -5.26 3.18 -0.39
CA LEU A 492 -5.69 2.25 0.65
C LEU A 492 -4.72 2.18 1.84
N GLY A 493 -3.42 2.40 1.59
CA GLY A 493 -2.37 2.36 2.60
C GLY A 493 -2.34 1.03 3.37
N VAL A 494 -1.95 1.11 4.64
CA VAL A 494 -1.80 -0.05 5.54
C VAL A 494 -3.11 -0.51 6.20
N GLY A 495 -4.25 0.06 5.80
CA GLY A 495 -5.57 -0.23 6.36
C GLY A 495 -6.11 0.90 7.21
N THR A 496 -7.04 0.57 8.12
CA THR A 496 -7.67 1.55 9.02
C THR A 496 -6.67 2.10 10.03
N GLY A 497 -6.98 3.22 10.70
CA GLY A 497 -6.18 3.77 11.81
C GLY A 497 -6.16 2.91 13.10
N LEU A 498 -6.28 1.59 12.99
CA LEU A 498 -5.94 0.61 14.02
C LEU A 498 -4.61 -0.09 13.74
N THR A 499 -4.11 0.02 12.51
CA THR A 499 -2.77 -0.41 12.11
C THR A 499 -1.85 0.79 12.26
N GLU A 500 -0.85 0.70 13.12
CA GLU A 500 0.03 1.83 13.46
C GLU A 500 1.36 1.82 12.69
N VAL A 501 1.74 0.69 12.06
CA VAL A 501 2.90 0.65 11.16
C VAL A 501 2.73 1.70 10.06
N ALA A 502 3.70 2.60 9.95
CA ALA A 502 3.63 3.72 9.02
C ALA A 502 3.63 3.22 7.57
N THR A 503 2.79 3.83 6.72
CA THR A 503 2.93 3.61 5.27
C THR A 503 4.28 4.13 4.80
N THR A 504 4.79 3.49 3.76
CA THR A 504 5.98 3.81 2.99
C THR A 504 5.64 4.00 1.51
N LEU A 505 4.40 3.67 1.13
CA LEU A 505 3.86 3.79 -0.23
C LEU A 505 3.24 5.15 -0.55
N ALA A 506 3.10 6.02 0.44
CA ALA A 506 2.61 7.37 0.24
C ALA A 506 3.36 8.04 -0.92
N THR A 507 2.61 8.43 -1.94
CA THR A 507 3.18 9.12 -3.10
C THR A 507 2.53 10.49 -3.20
N PRO A 508 3.33 11.58 -3.19
CA PRO A 508 2.80 12.91 -3.45
C PRO A 508 2.05 12.94 -4.77
N ALA A 509 0.95 13.68 -4.82
CA ALA A 509 0.38 14.06 -6.11
C ALA A 509 1.40 14.90 -6.91
N ASN A 510 1.26 14.94 -8.24
CA ASN A 510 2.14 15.76 -9.08
C ASN A 510 2.15 17.22 -8.59
N SER A 511 3.36 17.79 -8.47
CA SER A 511 3.61 19.14 -7.93
C SER A 511 3.19 19.35 -6.47
N GLU A 512 2.83 18.29 -5.73
CA GLU A 512 2.64 18.37 -4.29
C GLU A 512 4.00 18.61 -3.60
N LEU A 513 4.02 19.62 -2.75
CA LEU A 513 5.18 20.07 -2.00
C LEU A 513 5.18 19.58 -0.56
N SER A 514 4.02 19.22 -0.03
CA SER A 514 3.80 18.96 1.39
C SER A 514 4.02 17.51 1.84
N ALA A 515 3.92 16.53 0.93
CA ALA A 515 3.99 15.13 1.33
C ALA A 515 5.33 14.80 2.02
N GLY A 516 5.25 14.17 3.20
CA GLY A 516 6.40 13.78 4.02
C GLY A 516 7.24 14.93 4.57
N GLN A 517 6.79 16.18 4.44
CA GLN A 517 7.53 17.34 4.95
C GLN A 517 7.33 17.52 6.46
N PRO A 518 8.33 18.08 7.18
CA PRO A 518 8.21 18.36 8.60
C PRO A 518 6.97 19.20 8.92
N ALA A 519 6.14 18.71 9.84
CA ALA A 519 4.92 19.39 10.23
C ALA A 519 4.86 19.69 11.73
N SER A 520 3.98 20.61 12.09
CA SER A 520 3.69 20.98 13.47
C SER A 520 2.27 21.52 13.57
N ALA A 521 1.68 21.44 14.75
CA ALA A 521 0.32 21.91 14.98
C ALA A 521 0.17 22.48 16.38
N SER A 522 -0.95 23.15 16.63
CA SER A 522 -1.33 23.60 17.98
C SER A 522 -1.52 22.45 18.96
N ALA A 523 -1.89 21.27 18.46
CA ALA A 523 -2.07 20.01 19.19
C ALA A 523 -2.14 18.82 18.21
N GLY A 524 -2.03 17.60 18.75
CA GLY A 524 -2.11 16.36 17.97
C GLY A 524 -0.90 16.08 17.08
N THR A 525 -0.94 14.95 16.38
CA THR A 525 0.12 14.50 15.47
C THR A 525 -0.03 15.21 14.13
N ALA A 526 0.80 16.22 13.87
CA ALA A 526 0.70 17.04 12.65
C ALA A 526 1.06 16.26 11.37
N ASP A 527 2.04 15.36 11.46
CA ASP A 527 2.55 14.59 10.31
C ASP A 527 1.46 13.72 9.66
N ALA A 528 0.44 13.32 10.43
CA ALA A 528 -0.69 12.53 9.94
C ALA A 528 -1.57 13.26 8.89
N ALA A 529 -1.40 14.57 8.68
CA ALA A 529 -2.08 15.28 7.59
C ALA A 529 -1.22 15.40 6.32
N PHE A 530 0.03 14.96 6.38
CA PHE A 530 1.04 15.13 5.31
C PHE A 530 1.74 13.81 4.97
N ASP A 531 1.37 12.71 5.61
CA ASP A 531 1.95 11.38 5.40
C ASP A 531 1.41 10.68 4.13
N GLY A 532 0.39 11.24 3.47
CA GLY A 532 -0.23 10.66 2.29
C GLY A 532 -1.13 9.45 2.57
N VAL A 533 -1.41 9.15 3.84
CA VAL A 533 -2.28 8.05 4.28
C VAL A 533 -3.69 8.58 4.47
N SER A 534 -4.67 7.96 3.80
CA SER A 534 -6.06 8.43 3.91
C SER A 534 -6.76 7.98 5.20
N THR A 535 -6.14 7.16 6.04
CA THR A 535 -6.73 6.63 7.29
C THR A 535 -6.09 7.18 8.57
N THR A 536 -5.01 7.94 8.46
CA THR A 536 -4.47 8.73 9.57
C THR A 536 -5.04 10.14 9.47
N LYS A 537 -5.17 10.82 10.61
CA LYS A 537 -5.62 12.21 10.63
C LYS A 537 -4.87 13.01 11.65
N TRP A 538 -4.62 14.26 11.31
CA TRP A 538 -4.39 15.28 12.32
C TRP A 538 -5.71 15.58 13.05
N GLN A 539 -5.64 15.77 14.38
CA GLN A 539 -6.78 16.23 15.18
C GLN A 539 -6.32 17.21 16.27
N SER A 540 -6.96 18.37 16.36
CA SER A 540 -6.59 19.45 17.30
C SER A 540 -7.08 19.23 18.73
N GLY A 541 -8.08 18.37 18.92
CA GLY A 541 -8.87 18.35 20.16
C GLY A 541 -9.84 19.55 20.25
N PRO A 542 -10.66 19.62 21.33
CA PRO A 542 -11.75 20.59 21.45
C PRO A 542 -11.29 22.05 21.42
N GLY A 543 -12.03 22.90 20.72
CA GLY A 543 -11.80 24.34 20.66
C GLY A 543 -12.20 24.95 19.31
N ASP A 544 -12.36 26.27 19.29
CA ASP A 544 -12.66 27.02 18.07
C ASP A 544 -11.39 27.48 17.33
N HIS A 545 -10.22 27.30 17.96
CA HIS A 545 -8.94 27.77 17.46
C HIS A 545 -7.93 26.64 17.43
N ALA A 546 -7.41 26.37 16.25
CA ALA A 546 -6.31 25.44 16.02
C ALA A 546 -5.49 25.88 14.82
N TRP A 547 -4.25 25.41 14.74
CA TRP A 547 -3.46 25.58 13.53
C TRP A 547 -2.67 24.31 13.21
N LEU A 548 -2.45 24.09 11.91
CA LEU A 548 -1.65 23.00 11.35
C LEU A 548 -0.71 23.61 10.32
N ARG A 549 0.59 23.31 10.38
CA ARG A 549 1.64 23.91 9.56
C ARG A 549 2.56 22.84 8.99
N VAL A 550 2.97 23.04 7.75
CA VAL A 550 4.06 22.32 7.08
C VAL A 550 5.23 23.26 6.75
N ASP A 551 6.45 22.78 6.94
CA ASP A 551 7.70 23.40 6.46
C ASP A 551 8.12 22.73 5.15
N LEU A 552 8.10 23.46 4.03
CA LEU A 552 8.49 22.96 2.72
C LEU A 552 10.02 22.82 2.55
N GLY A 553 10.79 23.01 3.63
CA GLY A 553 12.25 22.90 3.74
C GLY A 553 13.01 24.08 3.14
N ARG A 554 12.47 24.71 2.09
CA ARG A 554 13.00 25.91 1.43
C ARG A 554 11.86 26.76 0.88
N PRO A 555 12.10 28.05 0.56
CA PRO A 555 11.11 28.85 -0.16
C PRO A 555 10.71 28.19 -1.48
N ARG A 556 9.41 27.94 -1.65
CA ARG A 556 8.77 27.42 -2.87
C ARG A 556 7.68 28.37 -3.30
N ILE A 557 7.32 28.33 -4.57
CA ILE A 557 6.12 29.01 -5.03
C ILE A 557 4.93 28.10 -4.71
N VAL A 558 3.89 28.64 -4.10
CA VAL A 558 2.71 27.88 -3.69
C VAL A 558 1.47 28.53 -4.29
N THR A 559 0.53 27.75 -4.82
CA THR A 559 -0.70 28.28 -5.45
C THR A 559 -1.99 27.66 -4.96
N LYS A 560 -1.91 26.47 -4.38
CA LYS A 560 -3.08 25.68 -4.05
C LYS A 560 -2.85 24.92 -2.76
N ALA A 561 -3.89 24.88 -1.94
CA ALA A 561 -4.02 23.95 -0.83
C ALA A 561 -5.30 23.13 -1.03
N ASP A 562 -5.16 21.81 -1.08
CA ASP A 562 -6.29 20.88 -1.02
C ASP A 562 -6.40 20.34 0.42
N LEU A 563 -7.59 20.39 0.98
CA LEU A 563 -7.89 19.93 2.33
C LEU A 563 -8.89 18.78 2.25
N ASP A 564 -8.54 17.61 2.79
CA ASP A 564 -9.49 16.52 3.02
C ASP A 564 -9.89 16.51 4.50
N TRP A 565 -11.10 16.98 4.78
CA TRP A 565 -11.58 17.16 6.15
C TRP A 565 -12.17 15.88 6.73
N ALA A 566 -11.71 15.52 7.93
CA ALA A 566 -12.43 14.59 8.78
C ALA A 566 -13.68 15.25 9.38
N PRO A 567 -14.62 14.48 9.98
CA PRO A 567 -15.90 15.03 10.42
C PRO A 567 -15.84 16.18 11.43
N ALA A 568 -14.77 16.25 12.25
CA ALA A 568 -14.46 17.43 13.06
C ALA A 568 -13.85 18.53 12.17
N HIS A 569 -14.63 19.09 11.25
CA HIS A 569 -14.14 20.05 10.27
C HIS A 569 -14.20 21.49 10.77
N GLY A 570 -13.40 22.37 10.17
CA GLY A 570 -13.54 23.81 10.36
C GLY A 570 -14.79 24.36 9.68
N ARG A 571 -15.58 25.15 10.41
CA ARG A 571 -16.63 26.00 9.83
C ARG A 571 -15.97 27.20 9.14
N ASP A 572 -15.04 27.84 9.86
CA ASP A 572 -14.29 29.00 9.43
C ASP A 572 -12.79 28.76 9.59
N TYR A 573 -12.03 29.03 8.53
CA TYR A 573 -10.58 28.84 8.50
C TYR A 573 -9.90 29.66 7.40
N ALA A 574 -8.58 29.78 7.53
CA ALA A 574 -7.72 30.46 6.58
C ALA A 574 -6.49 29.63 6.22
N ILE A 575 -6.05 29.75 4.97
CA ILE A 575 -4.70 29.34 4.56
C ILE A 575 -3.79 30.55 4.66
N GLN A 576 -2.68 30.39 5.38
CA GLN A 576 -1.66 31.40 5.55
C GLN A 576 -0.30 30.87 5.11
N VAL A 577 0.55 31.77 4.63
CA VAL A 577 1.90 31.45 4.18
C VAL A 577 2.92 32.34 4.90
N SER A 578 4.16 31.86 4.98
CA SER A 578 5.27 32.58 5.62
C SER A 578 6.61 32.18 5.01
N GLY A 579 7.56 33.12 4.96
CA GLY A 579 8.95 32.86 4.59
C GLY A 579 9.84 32.49 5.79
N ASP A 580 9.52 33.01 6.98
CA ASP A 580 10.34 32.95 8.19
C ASP A 580 9.73 32.07 9.30
N GLY A 581 8.46 31.68 9.16
CA GLY A 581 7.71 30.91 10.14
C GLY A 581 7.08 31.74 11.27
N THR A 582 7.29 33.06 11.27
CA THR A 582 6.83 33.99 12.32
C THR A 582 5.89 35.07 11.77
N THR A 583 6.15 35.58 10.56
CA THR A 583 5.33 36.58 9.87
C THR A 583 4.40 35.88 8.88
N TRP A 584 3.09 36.02 9.06
CA TRP A 584 2.08 35.26 8.32
C TRP A 584 1.19 36.15 7.47
N THR A 585 1.00 35.76 6.21
CA THR A 585 0.07 36.40 5.28
C THR A 585 -1.07 35.46 4.96
N THR A 586 -2.32 35.94 5.04
CA THR A 586 -3.48 35.12 4.64
C THR A 586 -3.66 35.17 3.13
N VAL A 587 -3.71 34.01 2.49
CA VAL A 587 -3.81 33.86 1.02
C VAL A 587 -5.17 33.31 0.58
N ALA A 588 -5.86 32.58 1.45
CA ALA A 588 -7.23 32.12 1.21
C ALA A 588 -8.02 32.04 2.51
N ARG A 589 -9.35 32.16 2.43
CA ARG A 589 -10.28 32.00 3.56
C ARG A 589 -11.52 31.23 3.13
N ARG A 590 -12.09 30.51 4.10
CA ARG A 590 -13.43 29.93 4.03
C ARG A 590 -14.19 30.25 5.31
N THR A 591 -15.48 30.51 5.15
CA THR A 591 -16.42 30.73 6.24
C THR A 591 -17.69 29.95 5.97
N ASP A 592 -18.46 29.68 7.03
CA ASP A 592 -19.81 29.12 6.98
C ASP A 592 -19.89 27.73 6.32
N ARG A 593 -18.84 26.92 6.48
CA ARG A 593 -18.86 25.55 5.96
C ARG A 593 -19.86 24.69 6.71
N ALA A 594 -20.75 24.03 5.97
CA ALA A 594 -21.87 23.27 6.53
C ALA A 594 -21.55 21.78 6.84
N SER A 595 -20.54 21.19 6.17
CA SER A 595 -20.22 19.78 6.30
C SER A 595 -18.73 19.50 6.03
N ALA A 596 -18.25 18.32 6.47
CA ALA A 596 -16.93 17.79 6.12
C ALA A 596 -16.82 17.39 4.63
N GLY A 597 -15.65 16.87 4.21
CA GLY A 597 -15.33 16.53 2.81
C GLY A 597 -14.11 17.30 2.28
N SER A 598 -13.89 17.26 0.97
CA SER A 598 -12.76 17.95 0.33
C SER A 598 -13.01 19.46 0.11
N ASP A 599 -11.97 20.27 0.20
CA ASP A 599 -11.96 21.68 -0.21
C ASP A 599 -10.66 21.98 -0.97
N THR A 600 -10.78 22.73 -2.06
CA THR A 600 -9.64 23.19 -2.86
C THR A 600 -9.59 24.71 -2.80
N LEU A 601 -8.52 25.23 -2.19
CA LEU A 601 -8.26 26.66 -2.10
C LEU A 601 -7.13 27.02 -3.05
N THR A 602 -7.48 27.71 -4.15
CA THR A 602 -6.52 28.32 -5.06
C THR A 602 -6.31 29.78 -4.70
N PHE A 603 -5.07 30.26 -4.79
CA PHE A 603 -4.68 31.63 -4.53
C PHE A 603 -3.56 32.08 -5.48
N GLU A 604 -3.31 33.39 -5.56
CA GLU A 604 -2.18 33.90 -6.35
C GLU A 604 -0.87 33.30 -5.86
N PRO A 605 0.05 32.90 -6.76
CA PRO A 605 1.28 32.27 -6.32
C PRO A 605 2.09 33.20 -5.46
N VAL A 606 2.59 32.61 -4.39
CA VAL A 606 3.36 33.30 -3.38
C VAL A 606 4.57 32.45 -3.05
N THR A 607 5.73 33.11 -2.96
CA THR A 607 6.93 32.43 -2.46
C THR A 607 6.83 32.29 -0.95
N ALA A 608 6.83 31.05 -0.47
CA ALA A 608 6.71 30.71 0.93
C ALA A 608 7.51 29.47 1.27
N ARG A 609 8.05 29.41 2.49
CA ARG A 609 8.64 28.19 3.04
C ARG A 609 7.63 27.45 3.91
N TYR A 610 6.79 28.17 4.63
CA TYR A 610 5.79 27.59 5.51
C TYR A 610 4.39 27.88 4.99
N VAL A 611 3.53 26.88 5.09
CA VAL A 611 2.10 27.01 4.80
C VAL A 611 1.34 26.46 6.00
N ARG A 612 0.31 27.18 6.47
CA ARG A 612 -0.52 26.72 7.58
C ARG A 612 -2.01 26.93 7.32
N LEU A 613 -2.79 25.99 7.84
CA LEU A 613 -4.20 26.17 8.14
C LEU A 613 -4.32 26.88 9.50
N VAL A 614 -5.18 27.89 9.59
CA VAL A 614 -5.63 28.49 10.86
C VAL A 614 -7.13 28.37 10.95
N GLY A 615 -7.60 27.54 11.88
CA GLY A 615 -9.01 27.44 12.24
C GLY A 615 -9.43 28.58 13.16
N THR A 616 -10.54 29.23 12.83
CA THR A 616 -11.12 30.32 13.63
C THR A 616 -12.48 29.97 14.23
N GLU A 617 -13.20 29.04 13.62
CA GLU A 617 -14.40 28.44 14.21
C GLU A 617 -14.53 26.97 13.79
N ALA A 618 -14.65 26.07 14.76
CA ALA A 618 -14.91 24.66 14.50
C ALA A 618 -16.40 24.45 14.21
N ALA A 619 -16.75 23.52 13.31
CA ALA A 619 -18.16 23.17 13.08
C ALA A 619 -18.85 22.65 14.35
N ARG A 620 -18.08 21.98 15.21
CA ARG A 620 -18.47 21.58 16.57
C ARG A 620 -17.29 21.80 17.51
N LYS A 621 -17.40 22.78 18.40
CA LYS A 621 -16.36 23.16 19.35
C LYS A 621 -15.82 21.99 20.17
N GLN A 622 -16.67 21.05 20.55
CA GLN A 622 -16.27 19.89 21.35
C GLN A 622 -15.39 18.88 20.58
N ASP A 623 -15.38 18.91 19.26
CA ASP A 623 -14.56 18.02 18.43
C ASP A 623 -13.30 18.73 17.89
N GLY A 624 -13.40 20.04 17.66
CA GLY A 624 -12.33 20.87 17.11
C GLY A 624 -12.13 20.68 15.60
N PHE A 625 -10.88 20.61 15.17
CA PHE A 625 -10.46 20.48 13.77
C PHE A 625 -9.75 19.15 13.55
N ALA A 626 -10.01 18.51 12.42
CA ALA A 626 -9.34 17.31 11.99
C ALA A 626 -9.28 17.22 10.47
N LEU A 627 -8.13 16.81 9.95
CA LEU A 627 -7.86 16.65 8.53
C LEU A 627 -7.27 15.26 8.30
N TRP A 628 -7.80 14.54 7.32
CA TRP A 628 -7.14 13.38 6.76
C TRP A 628 -5.93 13.80 5.93
N SER A 629 -6.03 14.92 5.20
CA SER A 629 -4.86 15.49 4.53
C SER A 629 -4.94 16.99 4.34
N MET A 630 -3.78 17.63 4.34
CA MET A 630 -3.56 18.97 3.83
C MET A 630 -2.45 18.91 2.78
N ARG A 631 -2.80 19.09 1.52
CA ARG A 631 -1.85 19.01 0.41
C ARG A 631 -1.57 20.38 -0.16
N VAL A 632 -0.31 20.77 -0.21
CA VAL A 632 0.17 22.07 -0.68
C VAL A 632 0.85 21.86 -2.02
N PHE A 633 0.47 22.62 -3.04
CA PHE A 633 0.97 22.42 -4.39
C PHE A 633 1.72 23.65 -4.90
N ASP A 634 2.76 23.39 -5.69
CA ASP A 634 3.40 24.41 -6.52
C ASP A 634 2.43 24.87 -7.62
N ALA A 635 2.70 26.02 -8.23
CA ALA A 635 2.08 26.34 -9.52
C ALA A 635 2.55 25.30 -10.54
N ALA A 636 1.62 24.65 -11.23
CA ALA A 636 1.98 23.77 -12.33
C ALA A 636 2.85 24.53 -13.36
N ASP A 637 4.03 23.99 -13.65
CA ASP A 637 4.83 24.45 -14.79
C ASP A 637 4.19 23.91 -16.06
N LEU A 638 3.57 24.80 -16.81
CA LEU A 638 2.88 24.50 -18.06
C LEU A 638 3.86 24.07 -19.16
N ALA A 639 5.14 24.37 -19.04
CA ALA A 639 6.17 24.02 -20.02
C ALA A 639 6.86 22.68 -19.73
N LEU A 640 6.77 22.17 -18.50
CA LEU A 640 7.44 20.92 -18.11
C LEU A 640 6.99 19.75 -19.01
N HIS A 641 7.96 19.08 -19.63
CA HIS A 641 7.81 17.98 -20.58
C HIS A 641 6.92 18.26 -21.79
N ARG A 642 6.70 19.54 -22.12
CA ARG A 642 5.95 19.92 -23.32
C ARG A 642 6.82 19.85 -24.57
N PRO A 643 6.20 19.70 -25.77
CA PRO A 643 6.91 19.86 -27.02
C PRO A 643 7.57 21.23 -27.10
N THR A 644 8.91 21.23 -27.17
CA THR A 644 9.73 22.44 -27.19
C THR A 644 10.54 22.45 -28.48
N THR A 645 10.54 23.59 -29.18
CA THR A 645 11.34 23.80 -30.39
C THR A 645 12.17 25.06 -30.26
N ALA A 646 13.24 25.17 -31.04
CA ALA A 646 14.09 26.34 -31.07
C ALA A 646 14.51 26.65 -32.50
N SER A 647 15.03 27.86 -32.72
CA SER A 647 15.62 28.28 -33.98
C SER A 647 16.86 27.46 -34.35
N SER A 648 17.61 26.99 -33.35
CA SER A 648 18.76 26.10 -33.52
C SER A 648 19.17 25.44 -32.20
N SER A 649 20.07 24.46 -32.32
CA SER A 649 20.86 23.93 -31.21
C SER A 649 22.35 23.98 -31.58
N GLU A 650 23.20 24.27 -30.61
CA GLU A 650 24.66 24.30 -30.76
C GLU A 650 25.19 22.93 -31.22
N VAL A 651 24.68 21.87 -30.59
CA VAL A 651 24.91 20.47 -30.95
C VAL A 651 23.64 19.65 -30.64
N PRO A 652 23.46 18.45 -31.23
CA PRO A 652 22.25 17.65 -31.01
C PRO A 652 21.95 17.30 -29.55
N SER A 653 22.97 17.19 -28.68
CA SER A 653 22.78 16.90 -27.25
C SER A 653 22.34 18.11 -26.41
N LEU A 654 22.32 19.32 -26.98
CA LEU A 654 21.87 20.56 -26.33
C LEU A 654 20.57 21.05 -26.98
N GLY A 655 19.63 20.11 -27.16
CA GLY A 655 18.31 20.33 -27.74
C GLY A 655 17.41 21.23 -26.88
N PRO A 656 16.36 21.83 -27.49
CA PRO A 656 15.41 22.67 -26.78
C PRO A 656 14.65 21.96 -25.65
N GLU A 657 14.42 20.65 -25.76
CA GLU A 657 13.76 19.81 -24.76
C GLU A 657 14.41 19.89 -23.38
N ASN A 658 15.74 20.07 -23.34
CA ASN A 658 16.53 20.20 -22.12
C ASN A 658 16.20 21.45 -21.30
N ALA A 659 15.58 22.48 -21.89
CA ALA A 659 15.13 23.64 -21.12
C ALA A 659 13.81 23.36 -20.37
N THR A 660 13.16 22.23 -20.65
CA THR A 660 11.80 21.90 -20.18
C THR A 660 11.69 20.48 -19.63
N ASP A 661 12.80 19.78 -19.40
CA ASP A 661 12.84 18.38 -18.95
C ASP A 661 12.86 18.22 -17.42
N GLY A 662 13.02 19.33 -16.68
CA GLY A 662 13.10 19.32 -15.22
C GLY A 662 14.46 18.86 -14.67
N ASP A 663 15.47 18.60 -15.50
CA ASP A 663 16.82 18.22 -15.07
C ASP A 663 17.71 19.48 -14.96
N PRO A 664 18.14 19.89 -13.75
CA PRO A 664 18.98 21.06 -13.57
C PRO A 664 20.40 20.91 -14.17
N ALA A 665 20.81 19.70 -14.55
CA ALA A 665 22.11 19.43 -15.17
C ALA A 665 22.09 19.55 -16.70
N SER A 666 20.93 19.47 -17.33
CA SER A 666 20.76 19.62 -18.78
C SER A 666 20.58 21.11 -19.15
N ARG A 667 20.77 21.43 -20.43
CA ARG A 667 20.50 22.78 -20.96
C ARG A 667 20.23 22.76 -22.46
N TRP A 668 19.42 23.69 -22.91
CA TRP A 668 19.39 24.11 -24.31
C TRP A 668 20.52 25.12 -24.55
N ALA A 669 21.18 25.02 -25.71
CA ALA A 669 22.12 26.04 -26.18
C ALA A 669 21.90 26.31 -27.66
N SER A 670 21.83 27.59 -28.06
CA SER A 670 21.61 28.01 -29.44
C SER A 670 22.91 28.14 -30.25
N ALA A 671 22.79 28.33 -31.56
CA ALA A 671 23.89 28.84 -32.40
C ALA A 671 24.37 30.23 -31.94
N TYR A 672 25.61 30.56 -32.29
CA TYR A 672 26.32 31.74 -31.77
C TYR A 672 25.99 33.02 -32.55
N ARG A 673 24.70 33.38 -32.62
CA ARG A 673 24.22 34.62 -33.25
C ARG A 673 23.05 35.22 -32.48
N ASP A 674 22.88 36.53 -32.61
CA ASP A 674 21.72 37.25 -32.06
C ASP A 674 20.44 36.78 -32.79
N GLY A 675 19.26 36.93 -32.16
CA GLY A 675 17.98 36.61 -32.81
C GLY A 675 17.46 35.17 -32.62
N GLU A 676 18.19 34.31 -31.90
CA GLU A 676 17.76 32.94 -31.63
C GLU A 676 16.57 32.89 -30.65
N TRP A 677 15.73 31.87 -30.78
CA TRP A 677 14.54 31.69 -29.97
C TRP A 677 14.35 30.25 -29.52
N ILE A 678 13.65 30.08 -28.40
CA ILE A 678 13.10 28.81 -27.92
C ILE A 678 11.62 29.02 -27.60
N GLN A 679 10.78 28.06 -27.98
CA GLN A 679 9.34 28.12 -27.75
C GLN A 679 8.79 26.78 -27.28
N VAL A 680 7.69 26.84 -26.55
CA VAL A 680 6.98 25.69 -25.98
C VAL A 680 5.54 25.67 -26.46
N ASP A 681 5.05 24.52 -26.90
CA ASP A 681 3.62 24.26 -27.12
C ASP A 681 2.97 23.79 -25.82
N LEU A 682 2.15 24.64 -25.19
CA LEU A 682 1.43 24.31 -23.95
C LEU A 682 0.28 23.30 -24.18
N GLY A 683 0.03 22.91 -25.43
CA GLY A 683 -0.98 21.94 -25.88
C GLY A 683 -2.37 22.53 -26.10
N GLN A 684 -2.70 23.61 -25.39
CA GLN A 684 -3.96 24.36 -25.52
C GLN A 684 -3.74 25.82 -25.07
N VAL A 685 -4.67 26.72 -25.38
CA VAL A 685 -4.60 28.12 -24.95
C VAL A 685 -4.64 28.19 -23.41
N GLN A 686 -3.63 28.82 -22.82
CA GLN A 686 -3.49 28.99 -21.37
C GLN A 686 -3.38 30.48 -21.01
N PRO A 687 -3.97 30.93 -19.88
CA PRO A 687 -3.79 32.29 -19.38
C PRO A 687 -2.44 32.44 -18.68
N VAL A 688 -1.37 32.71 -19.43
CA VAL A 688 -0.01 32.82 -18.89
C VAL A 688 0.20 34.16 -18.20
N ARG A 689 0.83 34.17 -17.02
CA ARG A 689 1.21 35.43 -16.35
C ARG A 689 2.66 35.49 -15.87
N ARG A 690 3.39 34.37 -15.93
CA ARG A 690 4.76 34.32 -15.44
C ARG A 690 5.62 33.37 -16.25
N VAL A 691 6.86 33.80 -16.50
CA VAL A 691 7.93 33.00 -17.10
C VAL A 691 9.19 33.12 -16.25
N LEU A 692 9.83 31.99 -15.97
CA LEU A 692 11.14 31.93 -15.33
C LEU A 692 12.15 31.39 -16.33
N LEU A 693 13.25 32.11 -16.50
CA LEU A 693 14.38 31.71 -17.33
C LEU A 693 15.62 31.51 -16.44
N ASP A 694 16.07 30.26 -16.32
CA ASP A 694 17.32 29.91 -15.63
C ASP A 694 18.45 29.85 -16.66
N TRP A 695 19.21 30.94 -16.73
CA TRP A 695 20.30 31.12 -17.69
C TRP A 695 21.59 30.47 -17.20
N GLU A 696 22.31 29.85 -18.13
CA GLU A 696 23.74 29.58 -17.98
C GLU A 696 24.54 30.91 -18.12
N THR A 697 25.86 30.86 -17.98
CA THR A 697 26.79 31.98 -18.26
C THR A 697 26.51 32.68 -19.60
N ALA A 698 26.19 31.91 -20.65
CA ALA A 698 25.82 32.45 -21.96
C ALA A 698 24.32 32.82 -22.00
N SER A 699 24.01 34.10 -21.78
CA SER A 699 22.64 34.57 -21.52
C SER A 699 22.18 35.72 -22.44
N GLY A 700 20.87 35.99 -22.44
CA GLY A 700 20.30 37.09 -23.22
C GLY A 700 20.49 38.44 -22.54
N LYS A 701 21.02 39.43 -23.26
CA LYS A 701 21.07 40.83 -22.81
C LYS A 701 19.71 41.49 -23.00
N ASP A 702 19.19 41.33 -24.21
CA ASP A 702 17.88 41.83 -24.65
C ASP A 702 17.08 40.66 -25.23
N TYR A 703 15.84 40.50 -24.80
CA TYR A 703 14.94 39.45 -25.30
C TYR A 703 13.48 39.78 -24.98
N ASP A 704 12.55 39.18 -25.71
CA ASP A 704 11.12 39.28 -25.48
C ASP A 704 10.54 37.94 -25.06
N ILE A 705 9.58 37.98 -24.14
CA ILE A 705 8.65 36.88 -23.90
C ILE A 705 7.42 37.15 -24.75
N GLN A 706 7.09 36.20 -25.62
CA GLN A 706 5.99 36.32 -26.56
C GLN A 706 5.03 35.15 -26.44
N VAL A 707 3.74 35.39 -26.69
CA VAL A 707 2.72 34.35 -26.73
C VAL A 707 2.02 34.31 -28.09
N SER A 708 1.51 33.15 -28.47
CA SER A 708 0.79 32.92 -29.72
C SER A 708 -0.29 31.86 -29.56
N ASP A 709 -1.39 31.97 -30.30
CA ASP A 709 -2.42 30.93 -30.35
C ASP A 709 -2.10 29.85 -31.40
N ASP A 710 -1.30 30.17 -32.41
CA ASP A 710 -1.05 29.34 -33.60
C ASP A 710 0.42 28.99 -33.85
N GLY A 711 1.34 29.55 -33.04
CA GLY A 711 2.79 29.31 -33.15
C GLY A 711 3.48 30.13 -34.25
N THR A 712 2.75 31.00 -34.95
CA THR A 712 3.23 31.81 -36.08
C THR A 712 3.01 33.31 -35.88
N ASN A 713 1.89 33.71 -35.29
CA ASN A 713 1.53 35.10 -34.99
C ASN A 713 1.78 35.40 -33.51
N TRP A 714 2.76 36.28 -33.23
CA TRP A 714 3.28 36.47 -31.87
C TRP A 714 2.92 37.84 -31.30
N LYS A 715 2.57 37.87 -30.02
CA LYS A 715 2.35 39.09 -29.22
C LYS A 715 3.36 39.14 -28.08
N THR A 716 4.05 40.26 -27.90
CA THR A 716 4.99 40.43 -26.78
C THR A 716 4.23 40.61 -25.47
N ALA A 717 4.44 39.69 -24.53
CA ALA A 717 3.91 39.71 -23.18
C ALA A 717 4.84 40.46 -22.20
N ALA A 718 6.15 40.36 -22.40
CA ALA A 718 7.15 41.13 -21.65
C ALA A 718 8.38 41.43 -22.53
N ALA A 719 8.93 42.64 -22.40
CA ALA A 719 10.17 43.04 -23.05
C ALA A 719 11.25 43.25 -22.00
N VAL A 720 12.37 42.53 -22.13
CA VAL A 720 13.50 42.59 -21.19
C VAL A 720 14.71 43.16 -21.89
N ARG A 721 15.34 44.18 -21.29
CA ARG A 721 16.46 44.93 -21.87
C ARG A 721 17.60 45.10 -20.86
N ASP A 722 18.80 45.24 -21.40
CA ASP A 722 20.04 45.59 -20.68
C ASP A 722 20.35 44.70 -19.46
N LYS A 723 20.08 43.39 -19.56
CA LYS A 723 20.44 42.43 -18.51
C LYS A 723 21.97 42.23 -18.41
N PRO A 724 22.52 42.03 -17.21
CA PRO A 724 23.95 41.80 -17.00
C PRO A 724 24.40 40.44 -17.55
N ALA A 725 25.67 40.33 -17.93
CA ALA A 725 26.27 39.06 -18.34
C ALA A 725 26.36 38.06 -17.18
N GLY A 726 26.45 36.76 -17.52
CA GLY A 726 26.63 35.67 -16.57
C GLY A 726 25.36 34.88 -16.29
N ALA A 727 25.51 33.82 -15.48
CA ALA A 727 24.43 32.93 -15.07
C ALA A 727 23.49 33.63 -14.09
N ARG A 728 22.19 33.49 -14.31
CA ARG A 728 21.16 34.15 -13.49
C ARG A 728 19.78 33.55 -13.73
N VAL A 729 18.88 33.79 -12.79
CA VAL A 729 17.45 33.53 -12.97
C VAL A 729 16.74 34.84 -13.26
N ASP A 730 16.10 34.92 -14.42
CA ASP A 730 15.17 35.99 -14.75
C ASP A 730 13.74 35.52 -14.47
N ASP A 731 13.11 36.11 -13.46
CA ASP A 731 11.76 35.79 -13.02
C ASP A 731 10.79 36.92 -13.42
N LEU A 732 9.98 36.65 -14.44
CA LEU A 732 9.19 37.66 -15.14
C LEU A 732 7.71 37.44 -14.85
N THR A 733 7.07 38.41 -14.21
CA THR A 733 5.62 38.44 -14.02
C THR A 733 5.02 39.60 -14.82
N PHE A 734 3.93 39.33 -15.53
CA PHE A 734 3.24 40.28 -16.40
C PHE A 734 1.71 40.13 -16.28
N ALA A 735 0.95 41.08 -16.83
CA ALA A 735 -0.51 40.96 -16.88
C ALA A 735 -0.91 39.67 -17.61
N PRO A 736 -1.89 38.89 -17.14
CA PRO A 736 -2.26 37.62 -17.77
C PRO A 736 -2.54 37.79 -19.26
N VAL A 737 -1.84 37.04 -20.11
CA VAL A 737 -2.04 36.98 -21.55
C VAL A 737 -2.32 35.54 -21.97
N SER A 738 -3.36 35.34 -22.76
CA SER A 738 -3.70 34.02 -23.28
C SER A 738 -2.83 33.67 -24.48
N GLY A 739 -2.37 32.42 -24.53
CA GLY A 739 -1.68 31.84 -25.68
C GLY A 739 -1.50 30.33 -25.52
N ARG A 740 -1.45 29.61 -26.64
CA ARG A 740 -1.09 28.18 -26.66
C ARG A 740 0.43 27.98 -26.69
N TYR A 741 1.14 28.88 -27.35
CA TYR A 741 2.58 28.86 -27.46
C TYR A 741 3.19 30.02 -26.69
N ILE A 742 4.37 29.80 -26.14
CA ILE A 742 5.18 30.83 -25.52
C ILE A 742 6.63 30.72 -25.98
N ARG A 743 7.25 31.87 -26.23
CA ARG A 743 8.59 31.97 -26.81
C ARG A 743 9.45 32.97 -26.06
N MET A 744 10.68 32.58 -25.77
CA MET A 744 11.77 33.53 -25.52
C MET A 744 12.40 33.87 -26.87
N GLN A 745 12.21 35.11 -27.32
CA GLN A 745 12.81 35.64 -28.54
C GLN A 745 14.04 36.46 -28.17
N GLY A 746 15.22 35.91 -28.41
CA GLY A 746 16.48 36.61 -28.24
C GLY A 746 16.59 37.80 -29.19
N ILE A 747 17.12 38.93 -28.70
CA ILE A 747 17.43 40.13 -29.50
C ILE A 747 18.92 40.42 -29.48
N LYS A 748 19.54 40.39 -28.28
CA LYS A 748 20.97 40.63 -28.09
C LYS A 748 21.54 39.65 -27.07
N ARG A 749 22.71 39.06 -27.35
CA ARG A 749 23.42 38.17 -26.40
C ARG A 749 24.34 38.98 -25.48
N THR A 750 24.64 38.46 -24.29
CA THR A 750 25.60 39.08 -23.36
C THR A 750 27.06 38.73 -23.68
N SER A 751 27.31 37.73 -24.53
CA SER A 751 28.65 37.23 -24.86
C SER A 751 28.75 36.83 -26.34
N SER A 752 29.93 36.36 -26.76
CA SER A 752 30.15 35.79 -28.10
C SER A 752 29.50 34.42 -28.31
N PHE A 753 29.16 33.71 -27.22
CA PHE A 753 28.46 32.42 -27.25
C PHE A 753 26.96 32.60 -27.52
N GLY A 754 26.23 31.52 -27.82
CA GLY A 754 24.78 31.53 -28.04
C GLY A 754 23.96 31.85 -26.79
N TYR A 755 22.64 31.70 -26.87
CA TYR A 755 21.76 31.70 -25.70
C TYR A 755 21.78 30.32 -25.07
N SER A 756 21.84 30.23 -23.74
CA SER A 756 21.82 28.97 -23.02
C SER A 756 20.91 29.00 -21.81
N LEU A 757 19.92 28.09 -21.80
CA LEU A 757 18.94 27.96 -20.74
C LEU A 757 18.98 26.57 -20.14
N ARG A 758 19.17 26.50 -18.82
CA ARG A 758 18.91 25.28 -18.03
C ARG A 758 17.42 25.08 -17.80
N ARG A 759 16.63 26.16 -17.87
CA ARG A 759 15.20 26.09 -17.60
C ARG A 759 14.40 27.22 -18.24
N LEU A 760 13.24 26.85 -18.76
CA LEU A 760 12.15 27.74 -19.16
C LEU A 760 10.87 27.22 -18.50
N GLU A 761 10.44 27.86 -17.41
CA GLU A 761 9.18 27.53 -16.74
C GLU A 761 8.08 28.52 -17.13
N VAL A 762 6.84 28.04 -17.28
CA VAL A 762 5.68 28.86 -17.69
C VAL A 762 4.55 28.61 -16.70
N ARG A 763 3.92 29.66 -16.18
CA ARG A 763 2.88 29.51 -15.15
C ARG A 763 1.64 30.33 -15.48
N ALA A 764 0.47 29.70 -15.31
CA ALA A 764 -0.84 30.33 -15.52
C ALA A 764 -1.23 31.30 -14.39
N ALA A 765 -2.15 32.21 -14.68
CA ALA A 765 -2.89 32.97 -13.67
C ALA A 765 -3.80 32.03 -12.84
N SER A 766 -3.85 32.24 -11.53
CA SER A 766 -4.80 31.51 -10.68
C SER A 766 -6.22 31.94 -11.05
N PRO A 767 -7.21 31.02 -11.14
CA PRO A 767 -8.60 31.42 -11.30
C PRO A 767 -9.01 32.26 -10.10
N ALA A 768 -9.43 33.51 -10.33
CA ALA A 768 -10.02 34.32 -9.29
C ALA A 768 -11.39 33.71 -8.93
N THR A 769 -11.47 32.98 -7.83
CA THR A 769 -12.75 32.55 -7.29
C THR A 769 -13.46 33.78 -6.74
N ASN A 770 -14.60 34.14 -7.32
CA ASN A 770 -15.49 35.18 -6.79
C ASN A 770 -15.83 34.85 -5.33
N LEU A 771 -15.15 35.52 -4.40
CA LEU A 771 -15.60 35.62 -3.02
C LEU A 771 -16.87 36.47 -3.07
N LEU A 772 -18.03 35.81 -3.05
CA LEU A 772 -19.31 36.45 -2.82
C LEU A 772 -19.22 37.19 -1.48
N ARG A 773 -18.96 38.50 -1.53
CA ARG A 773 -19.36 39.42 -0.47
C ARG A 773 -20.88 39.46 -0.47
N ARG A 774 -21.53 38.76 0.46
CA ARG A 774 -22.72 39.24 1.19
C ARG A 774 -22.80 38.55 2.54
#